data_AF-A0A674CUP5-F1
#
_entry.id   AF-A0A674CUP5-F1
#
_cell.length_a   1.000
_cell.length_b   1.000
_cell.length_c   1.000
_cell.angle_alpha   90.00
_cell.angle_beta   90.00
_cell.angle_gamma   90.00
#
_symmetry.space_group_name_H-M   'P 1'
#
loop_
_entity.id
_entity.type
_entity.pdbx_description
1 polymer ?
#
loop_
_entity_poly.entity_id
_entity_poly.type
_entity_poly.pdbx_seq_one_letter_code
_entity_poly.pdbx_strand_id
1 'polypeptide(L)'
;MASSENIPLEEEMVSILDQCGPALTYVLHSKFGCTAVLHGVDAGAGAMKFKKPVFKHETIHSDSRDARKGFQPFIKLCGAYHETLREARRWYLDVLYPASKNVITIHNNFIQHFGQREFEELLSLQTKREVSIEENFKDGRFGLTIQGASRGFKAAVLEVEALCCKVQEDFAKEELSLIGLQSLISSPRKPVDDNSSDYKERKQHFPGLQIVRVEKVENKALKQVFDLRKRQLQVSTSSQRMYQRLPVQFCDLLSRVGFQMEFAPPDEQKLGEGIYFSSSVHGAERLWKRSADEEYLYFIEAQVLTGKSIVGCPGLIVPPPFARDPLTLYDSVNGGGDTWVIFNGHQALPEYLITCKKPTYVKPHALFNWGKAKKPQKNEDIVIEGREVDPAVFHISSKVDHWIKDLDLKEPESSRSPHDAVYLSESHRHRIHDMRIQEMLRKAREKESFNRNIKVASNMVDWQQQQPGGQYQRFHPINNFHLQQALERKQPRVEASVWGEMCKFTLPDRAANKTSGGKKADKSRQIDKLAAQPIEVLPQHWDAMPANMSCLSCLIQPGSTEHNAVLKLFRATCPNKVIKIERIQNPTLWRSLQIKKHDMELRNGHQKNEKRLFHGTCHTTINHINNHGFNRSFAGKNATAFGYGTYFAVGASYSARSTYSRPDLQGQKYMYLCRVLTGDFTAGRHGMTVPPAKSTTTVELYNSVTDNPSGPSMFVIFHDNQAYPEYLITFF
;
A
#
# COMPACT_ATOMS: atom_id res chain seq x y z
N MET A 1 -21.20 10.68 -24.62
CA MET A 1 -22.44 11.13 -23.96
C MET A 1 -22.66 10.25 -22.75
N ALA A 2 -23.13 10.78 -21.62
CA ALA A 2 -23.45 9.96 -20.45
C ALA A 2 -24.58 8.98 -20.82
N SER A 3 -24.44 7.71 -20.43
CA SER A 3 -25.46 6.69 -20.64
C SER A 3 -26.39 6.65 -19.43
N SER A 4 -27.70 6.52 -19.65
CA SER A 4 -28.68 6.42 -18.57
C SER A 4 -29.73 5.35 -18.85
N GLU A 5 -30.16 4.66 -17.82
CA GLU A 5 -31.19 3.62 -17.88
C GLU A 5 -32.20 3.83 -16.74
N ASN A 6 -33.49 3.68 -17.03
CA ASN A 6 -34.55 3.69 -16.03
C ASN A 6 -34.99 2.25 -15.80
N ILE A 7 -34.91 1.79 -14.56
CA ILE A 7 -35.21 0.40 -14.22
C ILE A 7 -36.39 0.37 -13.24
N PRO A 8 -37.54 -0.22 -13.63
CA PRO A 8 -38.71 -0.28 -12.77
C PRO A 8 -38.43 -1.05 -11.47
N LEU A 9 -39.03 -0.59 -10.38
CA LEU A 9 -38.96 -1.22 -9.07
C LEU A 9 -40.27 -1.93 -8.75
N GLU A 10 -40.14 -3.14 -8.21
CA GLU A 10 -41.25 -3.88 -7.60
C GLU A 10 -41.52 -3.38 -6.18
N GLU A 11 -42.73 -3.60 -5.67
CA GLU A 11 -43.18 -3.12 -4.36
C GLU A 11 -42.27 -3.57 -3.20
N GLU A 12 -41.78 -4.81 -3.24
CA GLU A 12 -40.83 -5.32 -2.25
C GLU A 12 -39.53 -4.50 -2.22
N MET A 13 -39.05 -4.08 -3.39
CA MET A 13 -37.79 -3.34 -3.54
C MET A 13 -37.94 -1.90 -3.09
N VAL A 14 -39.09 -1.27 -3.34
CA VAL A 14 -39.41 0.07 -2.80
C VAL A 14 -39.27 0.04 -1.27
N SER A 15 -39.89 -0.94 -0.61
CA SER A 15 -39.83 -1.08 0.85
C SER A 15 -38.41 -1.33 1.41
N ILE A 16 -37.55 -2.03 0.65
CA ILE A 16 -36.15 -2.24 1.02
C ILE A 16 -35.36 -0.94 0.86
N LEU A 17 -35.53 -0.27 -0.28
CA LEU A 17 -34.80 0.95 -0.63
C LEU A 17 -35.23 2.17 0.18
N ASP A 18 -36.45 2.20 0.71
CA ASP A 18 -36.86 3.18 1.73
C ASP A 18 -35.94 3.14 2.96
N GLN A 19 -35.38 1.97 3.29
CA GLN A 19 -34.56 1.75 4.48
C GLN A 19 -33.05 1.83 4.22
N CYS A 20 -32.60 1.49 3.01
CA CYS A 20 -31.16 1.38 2.68
C CYS A 20 -30.77 2.00 1.32
N GLY A 21 -31.62 2.85 0.74
CA GLY A 21 -31.34 3.59 -0.51
C GLY A 21 -30.01 4.36 -0.50
N PRO A 22 -29.63 5.04 0.60
CA PRO A 22 -28.31 5.68 0.71
C PRO A 22 -27.14 4.69 0.58
N ALA A 23 -27.28 3.47 1.11
CA ALA A 23 -26.25 2.44 0.97
C ALA A 23 -26.11 1.97 -0.49
N LEU A 24 -27.23 1.72 -1.17
CA LEU A 24 -27.23 1.35 -2.59
C LEU A 24 -26.56 2.42 -3.45
N THR A 25 -26.97 3.68 -3.31
CA THR A 25 -26.43 4.79 -4.12
C THR A 25 -24.94 5.00 -3.85
N TYR A 26 -24.50 4.87 -2.60
CA TYR A 26 -23.10 4.93 -2.22
C TYR A 26 -22.28 3.80 -2.86
N VAL A 27 -22.76 2.56 -2.81
CA VAL A 27 -22.05 1.42 -3.40
C VAL A 27 -21.95 1.54 -4.92
N LEU A 28 -23.04 1.92 -5.59
CA LEU A 28 -23.05 2.11 -7.05
C LEU A 28 -22.05 3.18 -7.50
N HIS A 29 -21.97 4.28 -6.77
CA HIS A 29 -20.98 5.31 -7.01
C HIS A 29 -19.57 4.82 -6.72
N SER A 30 -19.34 4.20 -5.55
CA SER A 30 -18.02 3.79 -5.09
C SER A 30 -17.40 2.70 -5.98
N LYS A 31 -18.19 1.69 -6.38
CA LYS A 31 -17.69 0.56 -7.17
C LYS A 31 -17.64 0.89 -8.67
N PHE A 32 -18.63 1.59 -9.20
CA PHE A 32 -18.79 1.70 -10.65
C PHE A 32 -18.72 3.13 -11.19
N GLY A 33 -18.57 4.14 -10.31
CA GLY A 33 -18.66 5.55 -10.70
C GLY A 33 -20.03 5.94 -11.25
N CYS A 34 -21.06 5.14 -11.00
CA CYS A 34 -22.42 5.37 -11.49
C CYS A 34 -23.23 6.14 -10.44
N THR A 35 -24.04 7.10 -10.89
CA THR A 35 -25.00 7.80 -10.02
C THR A 35 -26.35 7.13 -10.15
N ALA A 36 -27.04 6.94 -9.02
CA ALA A 36 -28.39 6.38 -8.97
C ALA A 36 -29.32 7.37 -8.29
N VAL A 37 -30.49 7.60 -8.90
CA VAL A 37 -31.56 8.43 -8.35
C VAL A 37 -32.82 7.57 -8.23
N LEU A 38 -33.41 7.53 -7.04
CA LEU A 38 -34.62 6.77 -6.75
C LEU A 38 -35.84 7.67 -6.95
N HIS A 39 -36.79 7.25 -7.78
CA HIS A 39 -38.04 7.96 -8.04
C HIS A 39 -39.22 7.17 -7.47
N GLY A 40 -40.05 7.81 -6.64
CA GLY A 40 -41.22 7.18 -6.01
C GLY A 40 -40.89 6.28 -4.80
N VAL A 41 -39.81 6.60 -4.07
CA VAL A 41 -39.31 5.89 -2.86
C VAL A 41 -39.11 6.95 -1.76
N ASP A 42 -39.74 6.78 -0.60
CA ASP A 42 -39.65 7.72 0.53
C ASP A 42 -38.48 7.31 1.42
N ALA A 43 -37.30 7.92 1.21
CA ALA A 43 -36.13 7.61 2.00
C ALA A 43 -36.34 8.00 3.48
N GLY A 44 -36.65 7.01 4.32
CA GLY A 44 -36.77 7.19 5.76
C GLY A 44 -35.45 7.65 6.37
N ALA A 45 -35.50 8.51 7.40
CA ALA A 45 -34.35 9.05 8.12
C ALA A 45 -33.62 8.00 9.01
N GLY A 46 -33.45 6.77 8.52
CA GLY A 46 -32.87 5.64 9.22
C GLY A 46 -31.42 5.34 8.85
N ALA A 47 -30.51 5.70 9.77
CA ALA A 47 -29.16 5.15 9.99
C ALA A 47 -27.97 5.48 9.03
N MET A 48 -26.81 5.66 9.68
CA MET A 48 -25.46 6.07 9.23
C MET A 48 -25.29 7.47 8.61
N LYS A 49 -24.63 8.36 9.36
CA LYS A 49 -24.23 9.71 8.93
C LYS A 49 -23.00 9.64 8.00
N PHE A 50 -23.20 9.39 6.71
CA PHE A 50 -22.14 9.56 5.70
C PHE A 50 -21.97 11.05 5.35
N LYS A 51 -20.73 11.53 5.11
CA LYS A 51 -20.49 12.88 4.55
C LYS A 51 -21.07 12.90 3.13
N LYS A 52 -22.07 13.76 2.91
CA LYS A 52 -22.89 13.87 1.69
C LYS A 52 -22.04 14.07 0.41
N PRO A 53 -22.23 13.24 -0.64
CA PRO A 53 -22.13 13.71 -2.01
C PRO A 53 -23.30 14.68 -2.30
N VAL A 54 -23.14 15.61 -3.23
CA VAL A 54 -24.17 16.62 -3.54
C VAL A 54 -25.44 15.94 -4.06
N PHE A 55 -26.47 15.88 -3.21
CA PHE A 55 -27.82 15.44 -3.57
C PHE A 55 -28.53 16.56 -4.36
N LYS A 56 -29.07 16.24 -5.54
CA LYS A 56 -30.15 17.04 -6.14
C LYS A 56 -31.45 16.29 -5.90
N HIS A 57 -32.28 16.87 -5.03
CA HIS A 57 -33.65 16.41 -4.77
C HIS A 57 -34.56 17.20 -5.71
N GLU A 58 -35.33 16.52 -6.55
CA GLU A 58 -36.50 17.14 -7.18
C GLU A 58 -37.71 16.76 -6.35
N THR A 59 -38.22 17.71 -5.58
CA THR A 59 -39.51 17.60 -4.89
C THR A 59 -40.58 17.93 -5.93
N ILE A 60 -41.42 16.96 -6.27
CA ILE A 60 -42.60 17.24 -7.10
C ILE A 60 -43.60 17.97 -6.19
N HIS A 61 -43.74 19.28 -6.38
CA HIS A 61 -44.89 20.01 -5.86
C HIS A 61 -46.12 19.59 -6.67
N SER A 62 -46.96 18.72 -6.11
CA SER A 62 -48.28 18.43 -6.66
C SER A 62 -49.27 19.45 -6.11
N ASP A 63 -49.53 20.50 -6.90
CA ASP A 63 -50.79 21.21 -6.80
C ASP A 63 -51.86 20.44 -7.59
N SER A 64 -53.09 20.50 -7.09
CA SER A 64 -54.32 19.97 -7.71
C SER A 64 -54.59 18.47 -7.58
N ARG A 65 -55.70 18.22 -6.87
CA ARG A 65 -56.57 17.05 -6.87
C ARG A 65 -56.75 16.47 -8.28
N ASP A 66 -55.96 15.47 -8.63
CA ASP A 66 -56.33 14.51 -9.66
C ASP A 66 -55.75 13.13 -9.35
N ALA A 67 -56.54 12.10 -9.66
CA ALA A 67 -56.46 10.77 -9.10
C ALA A 67 -55.11 10.06 -9.27
N ARG A 68 -54.83 9.15 -8.32
CA ARG A 68 -53.85 8.06 -8.37
C ARG A 68 -53.87 7.35 -9.74
N LYS A 69 -53.10 7.84 -10.70
CA LYS A 69 -52.62 7.05 -11.84
C LYS A 69 -51.24 6.55 -11.46
N GLY A 70 -51.13 5.23 -11.33
CA GLY A 70 -49.96 4.53 -10.82
C GLY A 70 -48.67 4.95 -11.51
N PHE A 71 -47.87 5.75 -10.81
CA PHE A 71 -46.49 5.99 -11.19
C PHE A 71 -45.69 4.80 -10.66
N GLN A 72 -45.22 3.92 -11.55
CA GLN A 72 -44.36 2.81 -11.16
C GLN A 72 -43.02 3.38 -10.66
N PRO A 73 -42.62 3.12 -9.40
CA PRO A 73 -41.32 3.56 -8.89
C PRO A 73 -40.19 2.99 -9.72
N PHE A 74 -39.08 3.72 -9.87
CA PHE A 74 -37.94 3.27 -10.67
C PHE A 74 -36.61 3.85 -10.17
N ILE A 75 -35.52 3.17 -10.51
CA ILE A 75 -34.16 3.69 -10.34
C ILE A 75 -33.68 4.25 -11.68
N LYS A 76 -33.24 5.51 -11.68
CA LYS A 76 -32.50 6.10 -12.79
C LYS A 76 -31.00 5.91 -12.51
N LEU A 77 -30.36 5.03 -13.27
CA LEU A 77 -28.92 4.78 -13.19
C LEU A 77 -28.21 5.53 -14.33
N CYS A 78 -27.18 6.29 -13.99
CA CYS A 78 -26.39 7.08 -14.93
C CYS A 78 -24.90 6.75 -14.79
N GLY A 79 -24.22 6.56 -15.92
CA GLY A 79 -22.81 6.22 -15.96
C GLY A 79 -22.07 6.96 -17.07
N ALA A 80 -20.77 7.16 -16.89
CA ALA A 80 -19.92 7.78 -17.91
C ALA A 80 -19.80 6.88 -19.16
N TYR A 81 -19.78 5.55 -18.94
CA TYR A 81 -19.60 4.56 -19.99
C TYR A 81 -20.65 3.44 -19.89
N HIS A 82 -20.97 2.84 -21.04
CA HIS A 82 -21.99 1.81 -21.14
C HIS A 82 -21.61 0.54 -20.37
N GLU A 83 -20.35 0.12 -20.44
CA GLU A 83 -19.85 -1.05 -19.73
C GLU A 83 -19.93 -0.88 -18.22
N THR A 84 -19.61 0.30 -17.67
CA THR A 84 -19.72 0.55 -16.22
C THR A 84 -21.18 0.57 -15.78
N LEU A 85 -22.07 1.08 -16.63
CA LEU A 85 -23.51 1.09 -16.37
C LEU A 85 -24.08 -0.33 -16.35
N ARG A 86 -23.68 -1.16 -17.32
CA ARG A 86 -24.08 -2.57 -17.40
C ARG A 86 -23.59 -3.38 -16.20
N GLU A 87 -22.33 -3.19 -15.79
CA GLU A 87 -21.77 -3.88 -14.62
C GLU A 87 -22.45 -3.45 -13.32
N ALA A 88 -22.72 -2.15 -13.16
CA ALA A 88 -23.49 -1.61 -12.05
C ALA A 88 -24.90 -2.20 -11.99
N ARG A 89 -25.56 -2.30 -13.16
CA ARG A 89 -26.89 -2.91 -13.32
C ARG A 89 -26.88 -4.37 -12.91
N ARG A 90 -25.93 -5.16 -13.43
CA ARG A 90 -25.78 -6.57 -13.08
C ARG A 90 -25.60 -6.74 -11.57
N TRP A 91 -24.65 -6.02 -10.98
CA TRP A 91 -24.35 -6.15 -9.56
C TRP A 91 -25.55 -5.87 -8.66
N TYR A 92 -26.31 -4.79 -8.89
CA TYR A 92 -27.44 -4.51 -8.01
C TYR A 92 -28.60 -5.49 -8.22
N LEU A 93 -28.80 -5.99 -9.45
CA LEU A 93 -29.77 -7.05 -9.71
C LEU A 93 -29.38 -8.35 -9.00
N ASP A 94 -28.10 -8.72 -8.99
CA ASP A 94 -27.62 -9.91 -8.27
C ASP A 94 -27.84 -9.80 -6.75
N VAL A 95 -27.73 -8.59 -6.20
CA VAL A 95 -27.99 -8.32 -4.77
C VAL A 95 -29.49 -8.38 -4.46
N LEU A 96 -30.34 -7.80 -5.31
CA LEU A 96 -31.79 -7.74 -5.09
C LEU A 96 -32.52 -9.04 -5.46
N TYR A 97 -31.98 -9.79 -6.43
CA TYR A 97 -32.54 -11.02 -6.99
C TYR A 97 -31.48 -12.14 -7.03
N PRO A 98 -30.94 -12.57 -5.87
CA PRO A 98 -29.88 -13.57 -5.85
C PRO A 98 -30.33 -14.94 -6.35
N ALA A 99 -29.42 -15.66 -7.01
CA ALA A 99 -29.67 -17.00 -7.56
C ALA A 99 -30.01 -18.05 -6.48
N SER A 100 -29.40 -17.93 -5.29
CA SER A 100 -29.72 -18.75 -4.13
C SER A 100 -30.66 -17.99 -3.20
N LYS A 101 -31.78 -18.62 -2.81
CA LYS A 101 -32.70 -18.01 -1.84
C LYS A 101 -31.98 -17.86 -0.52
N ASN A 102 -31.91 -16.63 -0.01
CA ASN A 102 -31.55 -16.29 1.37
C ASN A 102 -30.07 -16.43 1.76
N VAL A 103 -29.13 -16.58 0.81
CA VAL A 103 -27.68 -16.63 1.08
C VAL A 103 -26.90 -15.88 0.00
N ILE A 104 -26.00 -14.99 0.41
CA ILE A 104 -25.04 -14.28 -0.46
C ILE A 104 -23.68 -14.24 0.23
N THR A 105 -22.60 -14.45 -0.53
CA THR A 105 -21.23 -14.22 -0.05
C THR A 105 -20.63 -13.00 -0.74
N ILE A 106 -20.34 -11.95 0.05
CA ILE A 106 -19.61 -10.78 -0.42
C ILE A 106 -18.13 -11.11 -0.36
N HIS A 107 -17.43 -11.12 -1.49
CA HIS A 107 -15.98 -11.31 -1.54
C HIS A 107 -15.27 -9.96 -1.65
N ASN A 108 -14.53 -9.59 -0.60
CA ASN A 108 -13.82 -8.32 -0.53
C ASN A 108 -12.65 -8.39 0.46
N ASN A 109 -11.42 -8.38 -0.05
CA ASN A 109 -10.24 -8.48 0.81
C ASN A 109 -10.06 -7.29 1.76
N PHE A 110 -10.78 -6.18 1.57
CA PHE A 110 -10.78 -5.08 2.54
C PHE A 110 -11.52 -5.38 3.83
N ILE A 111 -12.29 -6.48 3.89
CA ILE A 111 -12.83 -7.01 5.16
C ILE A 111 -11.70 -7.24 6.17
N GLN A 112 -10.47 -7.51 5.70
CA GLN A 112 -9.33 -7.68 6.59
C GLN A 112 -8.93 -6.42 7.36
N HIS A 113 -9.38 -5.24 6.91
CA HIS A 113 -9.11 -3.95 7.53
C HIS A 113 -10.22 -3.50 8.48
N PHE A 114 -11.22 -4.36 8.74
CA PHE A 114 -12.30 -4.04 9.67
C PHE A 114 -11.74 -3.89 11.09
N GLY A 115 -12.03 -2.75 11.70
CA GLY A 115 -11.69 -2.47 13.09
C GLY A 115 -12.85 -2.81 14.02
N GLN A 116 -12.69 -2.47 15.30
CA GLN A 116 -13.71 -2.70 16.32
C GLN A 116 -15.07 -2.09 15.93
N ARG A 117 -15.07 -0.87 15.37
CA ARG A 117 -16.30 -0.18 14.97
C ARG A 117 -17.05 -0.96 13.88
N GLU A 118 -16.35 -1.41 12.86
CA GLU A 118 -16.96 -2.15 11.74
C GLU A 118 -17.53 -3.49 12.23
N PHE A 119 -16.86 -4.18 13.16
CA PHE A 119 -17.39 -5.40 13.77
C PHE A 119 -18.62 -5.15 14.65
N GLU A 120 -18.63 -4.06 15.43
CA GLU A 120 -19.82 -3.64 16.19
C GLU A 120 -21.00 -3.31 15.26
N GLU A 121 -20.72 -2.68 14.11
CA GLU A 121 -21.72 -2.41 13.06
C GLU A 121 -22.27 -3.72 12.45
N LEU A 122 -21.41 -4.71 12.16
CA LEU A 122 -21.86 -6.04 11.69
C LEU A 122 -22.75 -6.75 12.73
N LEU A 123 -22.37 -6.74 14.01
CA LEU A 123 -23.16 -7.37 15.08
C LEU A 123 -24.52 -6.68 15.27
N SER A 124 -24.53 -5.36 15.17
CA SER A 124 -25.76 -4.55 15.17
C SER A 124 -26.66 -4.90 13.99
N LEU A 125 -26.09 -5.07 12.79
CA LEU A 125 -26.83 -5.48 11.60
C LEU A 125 -27.47 -6.86 11.75
N GLN A 126 -26.75 -7.85 12.30
CA GLN A 126 -27.31 -9.18 12.55
C GLN A 126 -28.59 -9.11 13.39
N THR A 127 -28.55 -8.31 14.46
CA THR A 127 -29.70 -8.15 15.37
C THR A 127 -30.82 -7.35 14.72
N LYS A 128 -30.49 -6.22 14.09
CA LYS A 128 -31.48 -5.29 13.50
C LYS A 128 -32.17 -5.88 12.27
N ARG A 129 -31.47 -6.71 11.49
CA ARG A 129 -31.95 -7.25 10.21
C ARG A 129 -32.32 -8.73 10.29
N GLU A 130 -32.15 -9.36 11.45
CA GLU A 130 -32.43 -10.79 11.68
C GLU A 130 -31.70 -11.68 10.67
N VAL A 131 -30.38 -11.44 10.52
CA VAL A 131 -29.49 -12.18 9.62
C VAL A 131 -28.31 -12.78 10.37
N SER A 132 -27.78 -13.89 9.84
CA SER A 132 -26.44 -14.38 10.18
C SER A 132 -25.42 -13.74 9.23
N ILE A 133 -24.29 -13.30 9.77
CA ILE A 133 -23.14 -12.79 9.03
C ILE A 133 -21.90 -13.55 9.52
N GLU A 134 -21.34 -14.38 8.65
CA GLU A 134 -20.19 -15.23 8.96
C GLU A 134 -18.98 -14.84 8.10
N GLU A 135 -17.83 -14.67 8.73
CA GLU A 135 -16.56 -14.48 8.03
C GLU A 135 -16.08 -15.78 7.40
N ASN A 136 -15.63 -15.69 6.14
CA ASN A 136 -14.93 -16.77 5.45
C ASN A 136 -13.59 -16.26 4.88
N PHE A 137 -12.61 -17.15 4.86
CA PHE A 137 -11.33 -16.92 4.19
C PHE A 137 -10.92 -18.18 3.46
N LYS A 138 -10.75 -18.07 2.15
CA LYS A 138 -10.35 -19.19 1.30
C LYS A 138 -9.48 -18.68 0.16
N ASP A 139 -8.35 -19.33 -0.09
CA ASP A 139 -7.45 -19.05 -1.22
C ASP A 139 -7.09 -17.54 -1.35
N GLY A 140 -6.76 -16.90 -0.21
CA GLY A 140 -6.41 -15.47 -0.18
C GLY A 140 -7.58 -14.50 -0.29
N ARG A 141 -8.82 -15.01 -0.36
CA ARG A 141 -10.04 -14.22 -0.50
C ARG A 141 -10.79 -14.17 0.82
N PHE A 142 -10.97 -12.97 1.36
CA PHE A 142 -11.88 -12.73 2.47
C PHE A 142 -13.29 -12.52 1.93
N GLY A 143 -14.26 -13.06 2.65
CA GLY A 143 -15.66 -12.79 2.40
C GLY A 143 -16.52 -12.81 3.66
N LEU A 144 -17.72 -12.27 3.50
CA LEU A 144 -18.78 -12.33 4.49
C LEU A 144 -19.96 -13.07 3.87
N THR A 145 -20.29 -14.23 4.42
CA THR A 145 -21.49 -14.98 4.06
C THR A 145 -22.64 -14.45 4.91
N ILE A 146 -23.63 -13.87 4.24
CA ILE A 146 -24.85 -13.36 4.86
C ILE A 146 -25.95 -14.37 4.57
N GLN A 147 -26.73 -14.72 5.60
CA GLN A 147 -27.86 -15.64 5.48
C GLN A 147 -29.07 -15.10 6.23
N GLY A 148 -30.27 -15.17 5.64
CA GLY A 148 -31.49 -14.74 6.30
C GLY A 148 -32.74 -14.80 5.42
N ALA A 149 -33.90 -15.07 6.02
CA ALA A 149 -35.12 -15.43 5.30
C ALA A 149 -36.07 -14.25 4.98
N SER A 150 -35.66 -13.01 5.26
CA SER A 150 -36.54 -11.83 5.27
C SER A 150 -36.07 -10.68 4.37
N ARG A 151 -36.88 -9.60 4.24
CA ARG A 151 -36.46 -8.32 3.61
C ARG A 151 -35.20 -7.73 4.25
N GLY A 152 -34.96 -8.04 5.53
CA GLY A 152 -33.76 -7.63 6.26
C GLY A 152 -32.48 -8.16 5.62
N PHE A 153 -32.53 -9.32 4.95
CA PHE A 153 -31.41 -9.92 4.24
C PHE A 153 -30.82 -9.03 3.14
N LYS A 154 -31.66 -8.57 2.20
CA LYS A 154 -31.23 -7.71 1.08
C LYS A 154 -30.70 -6.36 1.58
N ALA A 155 -31.35 -5.79 2.60
CA ALA A 155 -30.90 -4.55 3.23
C ALA A 155 -29.54 -4.73 3.93
N ALA A 156 -29.34 -5.86 4.64
CA ALA A 156 -28.07 -6.18 5.28
C ALA A 156 -26.94 -6.33 4.25
N VAL A 157 -27.18 -6.99 3.11
CA VAL A 157 -26.19 -7.12 2.03
C VAL A 157 -25.76 -5.76 1.51
N LEU A 158 -26.71 -4.85 1.26
CA LEU A 158 -26.40 -3.47 0.82
C LEU A 158 -25.63 -2.67 1.86
N GLU A 159 -25.99 -2.77 3.14
CA GLU A 159 -25.30 -2.07 4.23
C GLU A 159 -23.88 -2.63 4.47
N VAL A 160 -23.66 -3.94 4.35
CA VAL A 160 -22.33 -4.57 4.45
C VAL A 160 -21.46 -4.21 3.25
N GLU A 161 -22.01 -4.19 2.03
CA GLU A 161 -21.29 -3.71 0.84
C GLU A 161 -20.90 -2.23 0.98
N ALA A 162 -21.79 -1.39 1.53
CA ALA A 162 -21.49 0.01 1.82
C ALA A 162 -20.38 0.14 2.88
N LEU A 163 -20.40 -0.70 3.90
CA LEU A 163 -19.34 -0.76 4.90
C LEU A 163 -17.98 -1.10 4.27
N CYS A 164 -17.95 -2.10 3.38
CA CYS A 164 -16.74 -2.45 2.65
C CYS A 164 -16.21 -1.29 1.78
N CYS A 165 -17.09 -0.59 1.06
CA CYS A 165 -16.73 0.59 0.25
C CYS A 165 -16.16 1.72 1.11
N LYS A 166 -16.71 1.93 2.32
CA LYS A 166 -16.22 2.94 3.27
C LYS A 166 -14.80 2.62 3.75
N VAL A 167 -14.55 1.37 4.14
CA VAL A 167 -13.21 0.91 4.56
C VAL A 167 -12.21 1.05 3.42
N GLN A 168 -12.60 0.74 2.18
CA GLN A 168 -11.76 0.97 0.99
C GLN A 168 -11.41 2.45 0.81
N GLU A 169 -12.37 3.35 0.97
CA GLU A 169 -12.13 4.79 0.82
C GLU A 169 -11.29 5.34 1.97
N ASP A 170 -11.47 4.86 3.19
CA ASP A 170 -10.63 5.24 4.34
C ASP A 170 -9.20 4.72 4.20
N PHE A 171 -9.03 3.48 3.73
CA PHE A 171 -7.73 2.96 3.28
C PHE A 171 -7.10 3.86 2.21
N ALA A 172 -7.88 4.27 1.20
CA ALA A 172 -7.38 5.12 0.13
C ALA A 172 -6.91 6.47 0.65
N LYS A 173 -7.66 7.10 1.54
CA LYS A 173 -7.27 8.37 2.18
C LYS A 173 -6.00 8.21 2.99
N GLU A 174 -5.86 7.11 3.73
CA GLU A 174 -4.64 6.84 4.46
C GLU A 174 -3.46 6.71 3.50
N GLU A 175 -3.52 5.85 2.49
CA GLU A 175 -2.44 5.67 1.51
C GLU A 175 -2.08 6.98 0.77
N LEU A 176 -3.08 7.77 0.36
CA LEU A 176 -2.86 9.08 -0.27
C LEU A 176 -2.17 10.07 0.69
N SER A 177 -2.51 10.02 1.98
CA SER A 177 -1.84 10.83 3.00
C SER A 177 -0.38 10.41 3.21
N LEU A 178 -0.08 9.12 3.13
CA LEU A 178 1.28 8.57 3.24
C LEU A 178 2.19 9.04 2.12
N ILE A 179 1.66 9.06 0.91
CA ILE A 179 2.36 9.48 -0.29
C ILE A 179 2.46 11.03 -0.33
N GLY A 180 1.81 11.73 0.59
CA GLY A 180 1.96 13.18 0.80
C GLY A 180 1.09 14.05 -0.09
N LEU A 181 -0.10 13.57 -0.48
CA LEU A 181 -1.05 14.31 -1.31
C LEU A 181 -2.09 15.03 -0.43
N GLN A 182 -2.21 16.36 -0.56
CA GLN A 182 -3.38 17.12 -0.10
C GLN A 182 -4.11 17.77 -1.30
N SER A 183 -5.33 17.26 -1.55
CA SER A 183 -6.38 17.65 -2.55
C SER A 183 -6.11 17.26 -4.03
N LEU A 184 -6.91 16.35 -4.64
CA LEU A 184 -8.25 16.47 -5.29
C LEU A 184 -8.15 17.35 -6.58
N ILE A 185 -8.55 16.98 -7.80
CA ILE A 185 -9.95 16.76 -8.26
C ILE A 185 -9.99 15.99 -9.63
N SER A 186 -8.89 15.71 -10.32
CA SER A 186 -8.95 15.03 -11.64
C SER A 186 -8.85 13.52 -11.52
N SER A 187 -9.75 12.79 -12.19
CA SER A 187 -9.57 11.35 -12.44
C SER A 187 -8.16 11.10 -12.98
N PRO A 188 -7.37 10.18 -12.39
CA PRO A 188 -6.05 9.84 -12.89
C PRO A 188 -6.11 9.13 -14.26
N ARG A 189 -7.30 8.82 -14.78
CA ARG A 189 -7.48 8.14 -16.07
C ARG A 189 -7.84 9.11 -17.18
N LYS A 190 -7.17 8.97 -18.33
CA LYS A 190 -7.47 9.70 -19.56
C LYS A 190 -7.76 8.73 -20.71
N PRO A 191 -8.86 8.90 -21.44
CA PRO A 191 -9.13 8.10 -22.64
C PRO A 191 -7.99 8.23 -23.66
N VAL A 192 -7.64 7.12 -24.28
CA VAL A 192 -6.68 7.05 -25.39
C VAL A 192 -7.47 6.97 -26.70
N ASP A 193 -7.06 7.76 -27.70
CA ASP A 193 -7.66 7.73 -29.04
C ASP A 193 -7.33 6.40 -29.75
N ASP A 194 -8.34 5.75 -30.32
CA ASP A 194 -8.24 4.48 -31.03
C ASP A 194 -7.27 4.53 -32.23
N ASN A 195 -7.04 5.72 -32.80
CA ASN A 195 -6.11 5.92 -33.91
C ASN A 195 -4.65 6.12 -33.48
N SER A 196 -4.41 6.32 -32.18
CA SER A 196 -3.09 6.59 -31.62
C SER A 196 -2.13 5.40 -31.74
N SER A 197 -0.82 5.69 -31.69
CA SER A 197 0.21 4.66 -31.59
C SER A 197 0.05 3.82 -30.33
N ASP A 198 -0.33 4.45 -29.21
CA ASP A 198 -0.53 3.80 -27.91
C ASP A 198 -1.62 2.71 -28.02
N TYR A 199 -2.76 3.03 -28.64
CA TYR A 199 -3.84 2.06 -28.85
C TYR A 199 -3.41 0.92 -29.78
N LYS A 200 -2.80 1.25 -30.93
CA LYS A 200 -2.35 0.26 -31.92
C LYS A 200 -1.33 -0.73 -31.36
N GLU A 201 -0.39 -0.26 -30.54
CA GLU A 201 0.59 -1.10 -29.84
C GLU A 201 -0.11 -2.10 -28.91
N ARG A 202 -1.07 -1.63 -28.10
CA ARG A 202 -1.80 -2.49 -27.15
C ARG A 202 -2.68 -3.50 -27.86
N LYS A 203 -3.35 -3.11 -28.95
CA LYS A 203 -4.16 -4.04 -29.77
C LYS A 203 -3.39 -5.29 -30.21
N GLN A 204 -2.09 -5.19 -30.49
CA GLN A 204 -1.25 -6.35 -30.86
C GLN A 204 -1.08 -7.38 -29.74
N HIS A 205 -1.20 -6.97 -28.47
CA HIS A 205 -0.99 -7.81 -27.30
C HIS A 205 -2.27 -8.48 -26.78
N PHE A 206 -3.44 -8.14 -27.34
CA PHE A 206 -4.75 -8.64 -26.93
C PHE A 206 -5.43 -9.46 -28.07
N PRO A 207 -4.78 -10.50 -28.61
CA PRO A 207 -5.38 -11.32 -29.65
C PRO A 207 -6.62 -12.06 -29.10
N GLY A 208 -7.70 -12.11 -29.88
CA GLY A 208 -8.94 -12.80 -29.50
C GLY A 208 -9.86 -12.03 -28.55
N LEU A 209 -9.48 -10.83 -28.11
CA LEU A 209 -10.32 -9.95 -27.30
C LEU A 209 -10.65 -8.66 -28.06
N GLN A 210 -11.91 -8.22 -27.98
CA GLN A 210 -12.31 -6.93 -28.55
C GLN A 210 -11.99 -5.82 -27.57
N ILE A 211 -10.95 -5.02 -27.82
CA ILE A 211 -10.69 -3.81 -27.02
C ILE A 211 -11.81 -2.80 -27.25
N VAL A 212 -12.53 -2.46 -26.19
CA VAL A 212 -13.61 -1.46 -26.18
C VAL A 212 -13.08 -0.09 -25.80
N ARG A 213 -12.12 -0.06 -24.87
CA ARG A 213 -11.58 1.20 -24.36
C ARG A 213 -10.18 1.03 -23.79
N VAL A 214 -9.34 2.03 -24.03
CA VAL A 214 -8.02 2.16 -23.40
C VAL A 214 -7.99 3.49 -22.67
N GLU A 215 -7.60 3.47 -21.41
CA GLU A 215 -7.35 4.65 -20.61
C GLU A 215 -5.92 4.65 -20.11
N LYS A 216 -5.22 5.77 -20.27
CA LYS A 216 -3.92 5.99 -19.67
C LYS A 216 -4.08 6.37 -18.20
N VAL A 217 -3.35 5.70 -17.32
CA VAL A 217 -3.31 5.98 -15.88
C VAL A 217 -2.15 6.94 -15.61
N GLU A 218 -2.48 8.20 -15.35
CA GLU A 218 -1.52 9.27 -15.05
C GLU A 218 -1.58 9.64 -13.57
N ASN A 219 -0.78 8.92 -12.78
CA ASN A 219 -0.59 9.24 -11.37
C ASN A 219 0.89 9.53 -11.08
N LYS A 220 1.23 10.82 -11.04
CA LYS A 220 2.62 11.29 -10.85
C LYS A 220 3.20 10.85 -9.51
N ALA A 221 2.38 10.77 -8.46
CA ALA A 221 2.83 10.39 -7.14
C ALA A 221 3.24 8.91 -7.11
N LEU A 222 2.41 8.02 -7.68
CA LEU A 222 2.77 6.61 -7.85
C LEU A 222 4.04 6.44 -8.68
N LYS A 223 4.20 7.23 -9.75
CA LYS A 223 5.43 7.22 -10.57
C LYS A 223 6.66 7.59 -9.75
N GLN A 224 6.58 8.62 -8.90
CA GLN A 224 7.70 9.03 -8.04
C GLN A 224 8.08 7.93 -7.03
N VAL A 225 7.10 7.30 -6.39
CA VAL A 225 7.33 6.22 -5.43
C VAL A 225 7.92 4.99 -6.13
N PHE A 226 7.43 4.65 -7.32
CA PHE A 226 7.99 3.61 -8.17
C PHE A 226 9.45 3.89 -8.57
N ASP A 227 9.75 5.12 -9.02
CA ASP A 227 11.12 5.51 -9.41
C ASP A 227 12.08 5.53 -8.20
N LEU A 228 11.59 5.84 -7.00
CA LEU A 228 12.35 5.69 -5.77
C LEU A 228 12.66 4.21 -5.50
N ARG A 229 11.65 3.33 -5.64
CA ARG A 229 11.83 1.89 -5.44
C ARG A 229 12.80 1.29 -6.45
N LYS A 230 12.72 1.68 -7.72
CA LYS A 230 13.65 1.28 -8.79
C LYS A 230 15.10 1.58 -8.42
N ARG A 231 15.36 2.76 -7.85
CA ARG A 231 16.70 3.17 -7.39
C ARG A 231 17.17 2.40 -6.15
N GLN A 232 16.28 2.13 -5.19
CA GLN A 232 16.61 1.35 -3.99
C GLN A 232 17.03 -0.09 -4.32
N LEU A 233 16.35 -0.70 -5.28
CA LEU A 233 16.65 -2.06 -5.74
C LEU A 233 17.91 -2.14 -6.62
N GLN A 234 18.56 -1.00 -6.92
CA GLN A 234 19.72 -0.89 -7.82
C GLN A 234 19.47 -1.54 -9.19
N VAL A 235 18.20 -1.53 -9.65
CA VAL A 235 17.81 -2.16 -10.92
C VAL A 235 18.18 -1.21 -12.06
N SER A 236 19.28 -1.49 -12.76
CA SER A 236 19.77 -0.65 -13.85
C SER A 236 18.92 -0.75 -15.14
N THR A 237 18.20 -1.85 -15.39
CA THR A 237 17.45 -2.03 -16.67
C THR A 237 16.19 -2.92 -16.69
N SER A 238 15.71 -3.56 -15.62
CA SER A 238 14.71 -4.65 -15.75
C SER A 238 13.28 -4.37 -15.26
N SER A 239 12.71 -3.18 -15.49
CA SER A 239 11.24 -3.04 -15.37
C SER A 239 10.57 -3.75 -16.53
N GLN A 240 9.66 -4.67 -16.26
CA GLN A 240 8.97 -5.44 -17.29
C GLN A 240 7.53 -4.96 -17.43
N ARG A 241 7.03 -4.91 -18.68
CA ARG A 241 5.60 -4.72 -18.93
C ARG A 241 4.88 -6.02 -18.56
N MET A 242 3.88 -5.92 -17.69
CA MET A 242 3.07 -7.06 -17.26
C MET A 242 1.60 -6.64 -17.10
N TYR A 243 0.75 -7.65 -16.97
CA TYR A 243 -0.69 -7.53 -16.93
C TYR A 243 -1.24 -8.14 -15.64
N GLN A 244 -2.18 -7.43 -15.01
CA GLN A 244 -3.03 -7.94 -13.95
C GLN A 244 -4.49 -7.76 -14.37
N ARG A 245 -5.29 -8.81 -14.21
CA ARG A 245 -6.74 -8.71 -14.42
C ARG A 245 -7.40 -8.23 -13.13
N LEU A 246 -8.36 -7.31 -13.26
CA LEU A 246 -8.98 -6.65 -12.11
C LEU A 246 -10.51 -6.65 -12.21
N PRO A 247 -11.25 -6.84 -11.11
CA PRO A 247 -12.67 -6.51 -11.06
C PRO A 247 -12.88 -5.00 -11.25
N VAL A 248 -13.93 -4.60 -11.99
CA VAL A 248 -14.23 -3.19 -12.27
C VAL A 248 -14.30 -2.32 -11.01
N GLN A 249 -14.78 -2.89 -9.89
CA GLN A 249 -14.93 -2.21 -8.61
C GLN A 249 -13.62 -1.68 -8.00
N PHE A 250 -12.47 -2.19 -8.45
CA PHE A 250 -11.16 -1.76 -7.94
C PHE A 250 -10.38 -0.89 -8.94
N CYS A 251 -10.87 -0.71 -10.18
CA CYS A 251 -10.16 0.04 -11.21
C CYS A 251 -9.88 1.50 -10.79
N ASP A 252 -10.87 2.16 -10.16
CA ASP A 252 -10.70 3.52 -9.61
C ASP A 252 -9.71 3.57 -8.47
N LEU A 253 -9.88 2.70 -7.49
CA LEU A 253 -9.01 2.62 -6.33
C LEU A 253 -7.54 2.37 -6.73
N LEU A 254 -7.29 1.40 -7.60
CA LEU A 254 -5.95 1.10 -8.12
C LEU A 254 -5.32 2.31 -8.82
N SER A 255 -6.10 3.07 -9.59
CA SER A 255 -5.60 4.24 -10.30
C SER A 255 -5.19 5.37 -9.34
N ARG A 256 -5.79 5.41 -8.14
CA ARG A 256 -5.50 6.39 -7.08
C ARG A 256 -4.32 5.98 -6.20
N VAL A 257 -4.27 4.72 -5.76
CA VAL A 257 -3.33 4.27 -4.71
C VAL A 257 -2.30 3.23 -5.16
N GLY A 258 -2.29 2.86 -6.44
CA GLY A 258 -1.37 1.86 -6.98
C GLY A 258 -1.71 0.45 -6.54
N PHE A 259 -0.89 -0.54 -6.91
CA PHE A 259 -1.18 -1.96 -6.67
C PHE A 259 -1.19 -2.33 -5.20
N GLN A 260 -2.22 -3.08 -4.79
CA GLN A 260 -2.38 -3.61 -3.44
C GLN A 260 -2.70 -5.11 -3.53
N MET A 261 -2.34 -5.88 -2.50
CA MET A 261 -2.61 -7.33 -2.45
C MET A 261 -4.13 -7.61 -2.38
N GLU A 262 -4.90 -6.63 -1.90
CA GLU A 262 -6.32 -6.71 -1.64
C GLU A 262 -7.21 -6.61 -2.90
N PHE A 263 -6.71 -6.10 -4.02
CA PHE A 263 -7.59 -5.81 -5.16
C PHE A 263 -8.03 -7.05 -5.94
N ALA A 264 -7.12 -7.97 -6.19
CA ALA A 264 -7.37 -9.12 -7.05
C ALA A 264 -6.37 -10.25 -6.75
N PRO A 265 -6.52 -10.98 -5.63
CA PRO A 265 -5.79 -12.24 -5.48
C PRO A 265 -6.13 -13.17 -6.66
N PRO A 266 -5.16 -13.91 -7.20
CA PRO A 266 -5.44 -14.94 -8.21
C PRO A 266 -6.38 -16.01 -7.64
N ASP A 267 -6.92 -16.89 -8.49
CA ASP A 267 -7.75 -17.99 -7.97
C ASP A 267 -6.94 -18.97 -7.10
N GLU A 268 -5.64 -19.09 -7.36
CA GLU A 268 -4.73 -19.93 -6.60
C GLU A 268 -3.39 -19.20 -6.35
N GLN A 269 -3.01 -19.02 -5.09
CA GLN A 269 -1.78 -18.35 -4.68
C GLN A 269 -0.59 -19.31 -4.58
N LYS A 270 -0.28 -20.01 -5.67
CA LYS A 270 0.75 -21.07 -5.70
C LYS A 270 2.18 -20.59 -5.42
N LEU A 271 2.46 -19.31 -5.58
CA LEU A 271 3.82 -18.76 -5.50
C LEU A 271 4.04 -17.92 -4.23
N GLY A 272 2.99 -17.66 -3.46
CA GLY A 272 3.01 -16.82 -2.26
C GLY A 272 1.83 -15.85 -2.17
N GLU A 273 1.70 -15.23 -1.01
CA GLU A 273 0.71 -14.22 -0.62
C GLU A 273 1.19 -12.82 -1.04
N GLY A 274 1.27 -12.57 -2.35
CA GLY A 274 1.71 -11.28 -2.90
C GLY A 274 0.84 -10.79 -4.05
N ILE A 275 1.34 -9.80 -4.79
CA ILE A 275 0.65 -9.18 -5.93
C ILE A 275 1.13 -9.87 -7.21
N TYR A 276 0.20 -10.56 -7.86
CA TYR A 276 0.47 -11.38 -9.05
C TYR A 276 0.43 -10.54 -10.32
N PHE A 277 1.33 -10.86 -11.24
CA PHE A 277 1.42 -10.30 -12.57
C PHE A 277 1.73 -11.40 -13.57
N SER A 278 1.20 -11.26 -14.79
CA SER A 278 1.56 -12.11 -15.92
C SER A 278 2.26 -11.28 -17.00
N SER A 279 3.31 -11.80 -17.63
CA SER A 279 3.92 -11.13 -18.80
C SER A 279 3.05 -11.20 -20.06
N SER A 280 1.93 -11.93 -20.04
CA SER A 280 0.99 -12.06 -21.15
C SER A 280 -0.46 -11.84 -20.71
N VAL A 281 -1.30 -11.31 -21.61
CA VAL A 281 -2.76 -11.15 -21.39
C VAL A 281 -3.41 -12.51 -21.14
N HIS A 282 -3.06 -13.52 -21.94
CA HIS A 282 -3.57 -14.87 -21.78
C HIS A 282 -3.19 -15.49 -20.42
N GLY A 283 -1.97 -15.25 -19.93
CA GLY A 283 -1.57 -15.68 -18.59
C GLY A 283 -2.34 -14.96 -17.49
N ALA A 284 -2.67 -13.68 -17.67
CA ALA A 284 -3.56 -12.98 -16.75
C ALA A 284 -4.97 -13.61 -16.77
N GLU A 285 -5.53 -13.94 -17.93
CA GLU A 285 -6.82 -14.65 -18.00
C GLU A 285 -6.80 -16.00 -17.27
N ARG A 286 -5.68 -16.74 -17.32
CA ARG A 286 -5.54 -18.01 -16.60
C ARG A 286 -5.44 -17.86 -15.09
N LEU A 287 -4.82 -16.78 -14.59
CA LEU A 287 -4.64 -16.53 -13.15
C LEU A 287 -5.91 -16.04 -12.46
N TRP A 288 -6.77 -15.34 -13.19
CA TRP A 288 -8.04 -14.81 -12.71
C TRP A 288 -9.19 -15.35 -13.57
N LYS A 289 -9.49 -16.64 -13.44
CA LYS A 289 -10.64 -17.28 -14.08
C LYS A 289 -11.89 -16.82 -13.34
N ARG A 290 -12.72 -16.04 -14.01
CA ARG A 290 -13.97 -15.55 -13.43
C ARG A 290 -15.16 -15.98 -14.27
N SER A 291 -16.34 -15.79 -13.67
CA SER A 291 -17.60 -16.44 -14.01
C SER A 291 -17.93 -16.37 -15.51
N ALA A 292 -18.62 -17.40 -16.00
CA ALA A 292 -18.92 -17.57 -17.42
C ALA A 292 -19.74 -16.41 -18.02
N ASP A 293 -20.45 -15.65 -17.17
CA ASP A 293 -21.37 -14.56 -17.49
C ASP A 293 -20.71 -13.16 -17.60
N GLU A 294 -19.40 -13.03 -17.34
CA GLU A 294 -18.69 -11.76 -17.54
C GLU A 294 -18.58 -11.41 -19.05
N GLU A 295 -19.20 -10.30 -19.45
CA GLU A 295 -19.10 -9.78 -20.82
C GLU A 295 -17.90 -8.84 -21.00
N TYR A 296 -17.50 -8.11 -19.95
CA TYR A 296 -16.37 -7.19 -19.99
C TYR A 296 -15.23 -7.67 -19.08
N LEU A 297 -14.00 -7.57 -19.59
CA LEU A 297 -12.76 -7.93 -18.93
C LEU A 297 -11.92 -6.66 -18.77
N TYR A 298 -11.35 -6.45 -17.58
CA TYR A 298 -10.52 -5.28 -17.28
C TYR A 298 -9.09 -5.72 -16.98
N PHE A 299 -8.14 -5.20 -17.75
CA PHE A 299 -6.72 -5.47 -17.60
C PHE A 299 -6.00 -4.18 -17.25
N ILE A 300 -5.11 -4.26 -16.26
CA ILE A 300 -4.14 -3.21 -15.98
C ILE A 300 -2.81 -3.63 -16.60
N GLU A 301 -2.32 -2.82 -17.53
CA GLU A 301 -0.93 -2.85 -17.98
C GLU A 301 -0.08 -2.05 -17.00
N ALA A 302 1.03 -2.64 -16.55
CA ALA A 302 1.93 -2.04 -15.58
C ALA A 302 3.41 -2.26 -15.90
N GLN A 303 4.25 -1.33 -15.45
CA GLN A 303 5.67 -1.59 -15.29
C GLN A 303 5.91 -2.25 -13.94
N VAL A 304 6.62 -3.38 -13.93
CA VAL A 304 6.88 -4.16 -12.72
C VAL A 304 8.39 -4.34 -12.49
N LEU A 305 8.85 -4.03 -11.28
CA LEU A 305 10.22 -4.19 -10.81
C LEU A 305 10.37 -5.54 -10.11
N THR A 306 10.82 -6.54 -10.86
CA THR A 306 11.03 -7.90 -10.33
C THR A 306 12.36 -8.05 -9.59
N GLY A 307 13.35 -7.21 -9.89
CA GLY A 307 14.68 -7.28 -9.28
C GLY A 307 15.28 -8.68 -9.36
N LYS A 308 15.97 -9.12 -8.30
CA LYS A 308 16.42 -10.51 -8.17
C LYS A 308 15.22 -11.37 -7.77
N SER A 309 14.93 -12.38 -8.58
CA SER A 309 13.79 -13.27 -8.38
C SER A 309 14.23 -14.69 -8.01
N ILE A 310 13.41 -15.39 -7.24
CA ILE A 310 13.56 -16.82 -6.90
C ILE A 310 12.27 -17.58 -7.15
N VAL A 311 12.31 -18.91 -7.20
CA VAL A 311 11.10 -19.73 -7.31
C VAL A 311 10.21 -19.53 -6.08
N GLY A 312 8.93 -19.26 -6.32
CA GLY A 312 7.92 -19.10 -5.27
C GLY A 312 7.32 -20.42 -4.78
N CYS A 313 6.70 -20.39 -3.61
CA CYS A 313 5.93 -21.50 -3.07
C CYS A 313 4.73 -20.99 -2.25
N PRO A 314 3.69 -21.83 -2.03
CA PRO A 314 2.50 -21.41 -1.28
C PRO A 314 2.85 -20.96 0.15
N GLY A 315 2.13 -19.94 0.64
CA GLY A 315 2.27 -19.43 2.01
C GLY A 315 3.45 -18.48 2.26
N LEU A 316 4.26 -18.16 1.25
CA LEU A 316 5.27 -17.09 1.37
C LEU A 316 4.57 -15.73 1.53
N ILE A 317 4.85 -15.00 2.60
CA ILE A 317 4.33 -13.64 2.82
C ILE A 317 5.37 -12.55 2.50
N VAL A 318 6.63 -12.95 2.36
CA VAL A 318 7.75 -12.13 1.89
C VAL A 318 8.65 -13.01 1.01
N PRO A 319 9.46 -12.42 0.11
CA PRO A 319 10.42 -13.20 -0.64
C PRO A 319 11.41 -13.94 0.28
N PRO A 320 11.89 -15.12 -0.11
CA PRO A 320 12.92 -15.83 0.63
C PRO A 320 14.21 -15.00 0.81
N PRO A 321 15.02 -15.28 1.84
CA PRO A 321 16.36 -14.71 1.95
C PRO A 321 17.34 -15.29 0.92
N PHE A 322 18.40 -14.55 0.60
CA PHE A 322 19.53 -15.10 -0.14
C PHE A 322 20.22 -16.19 0.70
N ALA A 323 20.49 -17.35 0.11
CA ALA A 323 21.12 -18.48 0.81
C ALA A 323 22.47 -18.14 1.47
N ARG A 324 23.15 -17.08 1.02
CA ARG A 324 24.43 -16.61 1.58
C ARG A 324 24.30 -15.42 2.54
N ASP A 325 23.13 -14.78 2.59
CA ASP A 325 22.84 -13.65 3.48
C ASP A 325 21.36 -13.67 3.91
N PRO A 326 21.05 -14.20 5.11
CA PRO A 326 19.70 -14.28 5.66
C PRO A 326 18.99 -12.92 5.83
N LEU A 327 19.72 -11.81 5.76
CA LEU A 327 19.18 -10.45 5.98
C LEU A 327 18.83 -9.74 4.67
N THR A 328 19.30 -10.25 3.53
CA THR A 328 18.91 -9.75 2.22
C THR A 328 17.84 -10.69 1.65
N LEU A 329 16.66 -10.16 1.37
CA LEU A 329 15.59 -10.90 0.71
C LEU A 329 15.72 -10.78 -0.81
N TYR A 330 15.19 -11.77 -1.54
CA TYR A 330 14.88 -11.59 -2.96
C TYR A 330 13.86 -10.45 -3.12
N ASP A 331 13.77 -9.90 -4.33
CA ASP A 331 12.89 -8.76 -4.62
C ASP A 331 11.50 -9.22 -5.10
N SER A 332 11.42 -10.42 -5.67
CA SER A 332 10.20 -11.05 -6.17
C SER A 332 10.33 -12.57 -6.17
N VAL A 333 9.22 -13.24 -6.46
CA VAL A 333 9.23 -14.67 -6.80
C VAL A 333 8.61 -14.92 -8.18
N ASN A 334 8.98 -16.03 -8.81
CA ASN A 334 8.46 -16.46 -10.11
C ASN A 334 8.07 -17.95 -10.09
N GLY A 335 7.20 -18.34 -11.02
CA GLY A 335 6.71 -19.71 -11.15
C GLY A 335 7.37 -20.54 -12.25
N GLY A 336 8.52 -20.13 -12.78
CA GLY A 336 9.15 -20.79 -13.94
C GLY A 336 8.40 -20.66 -15.28
N GLY A 337 7.34 -19.84 -15.32
CA GLY A 337 6.52 -19.55 -16.51
C GLY A 337 6.37 -18.04 -16.76
N ASP A 338 5.18 -17.61 -17.17
CA ASP A 338 4.88 -16.19 -17.47
C ASP A 338 4.35 -15.40 -16.25
N THR A 339 4.52 -15.91 -15.03
CA THR A 339 3.94 -15.34 -13.80
C THR A 339 5.01 -14.90 -12.79
N TRP A 340 4.84 -13.68 -12.26
CA TRP A 340 5.66 -13.10 -11.20
C TRP A 340 4.81 -12.59 -10.04
N VAL A 341 5.38 -12.61 -8.85
CA VAL A 341 4.76 -12.09 -7.64
C VAL A 341 5.71 -11.12 -6.95
N ILE A 342 5.22 -9.90 -6.71
CA ILE A 342 5.89 -8.88 -5.90
C ILE A 342 5.19 -8.76 -4.55
N PHE A 343 5.92 -8.35 -3.52
CA PHE A 343 5.38 -8.25 -2.14
C PHE A 343 5.30 -6.80 -1.66
N ASN A 344 5.59 -5.84 -2.54
CA ASN A 344 5.44 -4.42 -2.27
C ASN A 344 4.80 -3.74 -3.48
N GLY A 345 3.63 -3.11 -3.28
CA GLY A 345 2.89 -2.41 -4.34
C GLY A 345 3.68 -1.34 -5.08
N HIS A 346 4.66 -0.72 -4.41
CA HIS A 346 5.54 0.28 -5.01
C HIS A 346 6.54 -0.29 -6.03
N GLN A 347 6.63 -1.62 -6.16
CA GLN A 347 7.37 -2.26 -7.25
C GLN A 347 6.59 -2.28 -8.56
N ALA A 348 5.33 -1.84 -8.59
CA ALA A 348 4.55 -1.78 -9.81
C ALA A 348 3.92 -0.39 -10.03
N LEU A 349 3.96 0.08 -11.28
CA LEU A 349 3.35 1.33 -11.71
C LEU A 349 2.25 1.01 -12.73
N PRO A 350 0.97 1.29 -12.46
CA PRO A 350 -0.08 1.14 -13.47
C PRO A 350 0.09 2.21 -14.56
N GLU A 351 0.02 1.80 -15.82
CA GLU A 351 0.17 2.68 -16.97
C GLU A 351 -1.10 2.79 -17.80
N TYR A 352 -1.82 1.67 -17.99
CA TYR A 352 -3.05 1.66 -18.77
C TYR A 352 -4.11 0.75 -18.16
N LEU A 353 -5.36 1.19 -18.20
CA LEU A 353 -6.55 0.36 -18.00
C LEU A 353 -7.16 0.04 -19.36
N ILE A 354 -7.24 -1.24 -19.68
CA ILE A 354 -7.71 -1.77 -20.96
C ILE A 354 -8.97 -2.56 -20.70
N THR A 355 -10.08 -2.08 -21.26
CA THR A 355 -11.38 -2.74 -21.17
C THR A 355 -11.64 -3.51 -22.45
N CYS A 356 -11.84 -4.81 -22.32
CA CYS A 356 -12.14 -5.70 -23.42
C CYS A 356 -13.56 -6.25 -23.28
N LYS A 357 -14.24 -6.46 -24.41
CA LYS A 357 -15.45 -7.25 -24.50
C LYS A 357 -15.06 -8.69 -24.83
N LYS A 358 -15.59 -9.64 -24.07
CA LYS A 358 -15.45 -11.07 -24.34
C LYS A 358 -16.19 -11.38 -25.64
N PRO A 359 -15.58 -12.11 -26.59
CA PRO A 359 -16.28 -12.55 -27.79
C PRO A 359 -17.49 -13.40 -27.38
N THR A 360 -18.66 -13.08 -27.92
CA THR A 360 -19.87 -13.89 -27.75
C THR A 360 -19.67 -15.21 -28.49
N TYR A 361 -19.24 -16.24 -27.78
CA TYR A 361 -19.26 -17.61 -28.28
C TYR A 361 -20.71 -18.07 -28.34
N VAL A 362 -21.30 -18.03 -29.52
CA VAL A 362 -22.54 -18.77 -29.78
C VAL A 362 -22.17 -20.25 -29.76
N LYS A 363 -22.58 -20.99 -28.71
CA LYS A 363 -22.46 -22.45 -28.71
C LYS A 363 -23.08 -22.96 -30.02
N PRO A 364 -22.43 -23.86 -30.79
CA PRO A 364 -22.99 -24.37 -32.05
C PRO A 364 -24.42 -24.90 -31.88
N HIS A 365 -24.76 -25.48 -30.72
CA HIS A 365 -26.10 -25.93 -30.39
C HIS A 365 -27.20 -24.86 -30.49
N ALA A 366 -26.89 -23.58 -30.28
CA ALA A 366 -27.87 -22.49 -30.43
C ALA A 366 -28.16 -22.14 -31.91
N LEU A 367 -27.27 -22.51 -32.83
CA LEU A 367 -27.47 -22.41 -34.28
C LEU A 367 -28.22 -23.62 -34.86
N PHE A 368 -28.30 -24.73 -34.13
CA PHE A 368 -28.97 -25.97 -34.55
C PHE A 368 -30.29 -26.19 -33.80
N ASN A 369 -31.20 -25.22 -33.84
CA ASN A 369 -32.64 -25.50 -33.72
C ASN A 369 -33.21 -25.68 -35.12
N TRP A 370 -32.99 -26.86 -35.73
CA TRP A 370 -33.71 -27.23 -36.95
C TRP A 370 -35.16 -27.64 -36.60
N GLY A 371 -36.00 -26.63 -36.39
CA GLY A 371 -37.32 -26.66 -37.00
C GLY A 371 -37.13 -26.59 -38.51
N LYS A 372 -37.74 -27.51 -39.25
CA LYS A 372 -37.61 -27.65 -40.70
C LYS A 372 -37.70 -26.28 -41.41
N ALA A 373 -36.70 -26.01 -42.26
CA ALA A 373 -36.59 -24.90 -43.21
C ALA A 373 -36.13 -23.53 -42.66
N LYS A 374 -34.81 -23.28 -42.76
CA LYS A 374 -34.23 -22.09 -43.43
C LYS A 374 -32.70 -22.24 -43.53
N LYS A 375 -32.14 -21.99 -44.72
CA LYS A 375 -30.69 -21.95 -44.97
C LYS A 375 -30.06 -20.73 -44.27
N PRO A 376 -28.80 -20.79 -43.79
CA PRO A 376 -28.09 -19.60 -43.32
C PRO A 376 -27.90 -18.59 -44.47
N GLN A 377 -28.02 -17.29 -44.18
CA GLN A 377 -27.68 -16.24 -45.13
C GLN A 377 -26.16 -16.01 -45.17
N LYS A 378 -25.64 -15.64 -46.33
CA LYS A 378 -24.22 -15.71 -46.74
C LYS A 378 -23.27 -14.70 -46.06
N ASN A 379 -23.71 -13.96 -45.03
CA ASN A 379 -22.99 -12.78 -44.51
C ASN A 379 -22.78 -12.78 -42.98
N GLU A 380 -22.72 -13.94 -42.32
CA GLU A 380 -22.34 -14.01 -40.91
C GLU A 380 -20.93 -14.60 -40.76
N ASP A 381 -20.00 -13.79 -40.24
CA ASP A 381 -18.63 -14.22 -39.94
C ASP A 381 -18.65 -15.17 -38.73
N ILE A 382 -18.52 -16.47 -38.99
CA ILE A 382 -18.45 -17.49 -37.93
C ILE A 382 -16.98 -17.70 -37.55
N VAL A 383 -16.63 -17.34 -36.31
CA VAL A 383 -15.29 -17.53 -35.75
C VAL A 383 -15.28 -18.70 -34.78
N ILE A 384 -14.48 -19.73 -35.06
CA ILE A 384 -14.26 -20.89 -34.18
C ILE A 384 -12.78 -20.89 -33.77
N GLU A 385 -12.50 -20.93 -32.47
CA GLU A 385 -11.15 -20.91 -31.89
C GLU A 385 -10.22 -19.81 -32.47
N GLY A 386 -10.79 -18.65 -32.79
CA GLY A 386 -10.04 -17.50 -33.31
C GLY A 386 -9.65 -17.59 -34.79
N ARG A 387 -10.25 -18.50 -35.57
CA ARG A 387 -10.13 -18.53 -37.04
C ARG A 387 -11.49 -18.27 -37.69
N GLU A 388 -11.54 -17.42 -38.72
CA GLU A 388 -12.69 -17.33 -39.62
C GLU A 388 -12.82 -18.64 -40.39
N VAL A 389 -14.02 -19.22 -40.37
CA VAL A 389 -14.30 -20.48 -41.06
C VAL A 389 -15.32 -20.20 -42.16
N ASP A 390 -14.99 -20.62 -43.39
CA ASP A 390 -15.94 -20.58 -44.51
C ASP A 390 -17.17 -21.45 -44.15
N PRO A 391 -18.41 -20.92 -44.24
CA PRO A 391 -19.63 -21.69 -44.03
C PRO A 391 -19.70 -22.99 -44.85
N ALA A 392 -18.96 -23.10 -45.96
CA ALA A 392 -18.85 -24.30 -46.77
C ALA A 392 -18.14 -25.48 -46.08
N VAL A 393 -17.35 -25.25 -45.01
CA VAL A 393 -16.64 -26.31 -44.27
C VAL A 393 -17.62 -27.28 -43.58
N PHE A 394 -18.86 -26.84 -43.30
CA PHE A 394 -19.91 -27.66 -42.68
C PHE A 394 -20.61 -28.63 -43.66
N HIS A 395 -20.20 -28.69 -44.93
CA HIS A 395 -20.76 -29.64 -45.90
C HIS A 395 -20.12 -31.04 -45.88
N ILE A 396 -19.10 -31.30 -45.07
CA ILE A 396 -18.48 -32.63 -44.98
C ILE A 396 -19.01 -33.42 -43.77
N SER A 397 -20.23 -33.93 -43.96
CA SER A 397 -20.68 -35.31 -43.67
C SER A 397 -20.14 -36.04 -42.42
N SER A 398 -21.08 -36.34 -41.50
CA SER A 398 -21.25 -37.59 -40.72
C SER A 398 -20.13 -38.14 -39.82
N LYS A 399 -18.93 -37.55 -39.79
CA LYS A 399 -17.82 -38.02 -38.94
C LYS A 399 -17.66 -37.30 -37.59
N VAL A 400 -18.42 -36.24 -37.33
CA VAL A 400 -18.29 -35.42 -36.09
C VAL A 400 -18.91 -36.11 -34.88
N ASP A 401 -19.93 -36.96 -35.06
CA ASP A 401 -20.58 -37.68 -33.96
C ASP A 401 -19.65 -38.66 -33.23
N HIS A 402 -18.59 -39.14 -33.89
CA HIS A 402 -17.59 -40.01 -33.27
C HIS A 402 -16.54 -39.23 -32.46
N TRP A 403 -16.33 -37.94 -32.77
CA TRP A 403 -15.39 -37.07 -32.07
C TRP A 403 -16.01 -36.44 -30.81
N ILE A 404 -17.32 -36.14 -30.85
CA ILE A 404 -18.05 -35.55 -29.71
C ILE A 404 -18.22 -36.56 -28.58
N LYS A 405 -18.42 -37.85 -28.88
CA LYS A 405 -18.54 -38.91 -27.86
C LYS A 405 -17.26 -39.18 -27.07
N ASP A 406 -16.09 -38.91 -27.63
CA ASP A 406 -14.81 -39.07 -26.92
C ASP A 406 -14.48 -37.87 -26.01
N LEU A 407 -15.14 -36.72 -26.19
CA LEU A 407 -14.96 -35.52 -25.37
C LEU A 407 -15.87 -35.48 -24.13
N ASP A 408 -16.95 -36.27 -24.10
CA ASP A 408 -17.93 -36.34 -22.99
C ASP A 408 -17.57 -37.34 -21.87
N LEU A 409 -16.39 -37.96 -21.92
CA LEU A 409 -15.92 -38.87 -20.87
C LEU A 409 -14.63 -38.36 -20.22
N LYS A 410 -14.77 -37.34 -19.35
CA LYS A 410 -13.93 -37.10 -18.15
C LYS A 410 -14.42 -35.88 -17.35
N GLU A 411 -15.64 -35.95 -16.81
CA GLU A 411 -15.89 -35.28 -15.52
C GLU A 411 -15.65 -36.30 -14.41
N PRO A 412 -14.74 -36.06 -13.46
CA PRO A 412 -14.72 -36.85 -12.24
C PRO A 412 -15.87 -36.39 -11.36
N GLU A 413 -16.83 -37.28 -11.12
CA GLU A 413 -17.76 -37.18 -10.00
C GLU A 413 -16.97 -36.92 -8.71
N SER A 414 -17.16 -35.76 -8.10
CA SER A 414 -16.89 -35.60 -6.66
C SER A 414 -18.18 -35.19 -5.97
N SER A 415 -18.90 -36.21 -5.51
CA SER A 415 -19.92 -36.09 -4.48
C SER A 415 -19.26 -35.62 -3.18
N ARG A 416 -19.48 -34.35 -2.79
CA ARG A 416 -19.39 -33.92 -1.39
C ARG A 416 -20.53 -32.98 -1.07
N SER A 417 -21.16 -33.24 0.07
CA SER A 417 -22.38 -32.59 0.53
C SER A 417 -22.16 -31.10 0.88
N PRO A 418 -23.23 -30.29 1.06
CA PRO A 418 -23.12 -28.86 1.38
C PRO A 418 -22.70 -28.56 2.83
N HIS A 419 -22.40 -29.57 3.65
CA HIS A 419 -22.03 -29.39 5.06
C HIS A 419 -20.52 -29.56 5.27
N ASP A 420 -19.73 -28.61 4.77
CA ASP A 420 -18.35 -28.40 5.22
C ASP A 420 -18.07 -26.89 5.21
N ALA A 421 -18.83 -26.14 6.02
CA ALA A 421 -18.37 -24.84 6.48
C ALA A 421 -17.15 -25.09 7.38
N VAL A 422 -15.96 -24.86 6.85
CA VAL A 422 -14.72 -24.97 7.61
C VAL A 422 -14.72 -23.87 8.66
N TYR A 423 -15.09 -24.23 9.90
CA TYR A 423 -14.83 -23.39 11.06
C TYR A 423 -13.34 -23.03 11.07
N LEU A 424 -13.01 -21.74 11.02
CA LEU A 424 -11.65 -21.30 11.30
C LEU A 424 -11.33 -21.72 12.74
N SER A 425 -10.48 -22.74 12.88
CA SER A 425 -9.87 -23.07 14.17
C SER A 425 -9.18 -21.82 14.74
N GLU A 426 -9.08 -21.70 16.06
CA GLU A 426 -8.37 -20.57 16.70
C GLU A 426 -6.95 -20.38 16.16
N SER A 427 -6.32 -21.46 15.66
CA SER A 427 -5.02 -21.43 14.98
C SER A 427 -5.05 -20.62 13.67
N HIS A 428 -6.10 -20.74 12.86
CA HIS A 428 -6.23 -19.96 11.62
C HIS A 428 -6.56 -18.48 11.90
N ARG A 429 -7.38 -18.19 12.92
CA ARG A 429 -7.60 -16.81 13.40
C ARG A 429 -6.30 -16.17 13.91
N HIS A 430 -5.48 -16.91 14.65
CA HIS A 430 -4.16 -16.46 15.10
C HIS A 430 -3.20 -16.20 13.92
N ARG A 431 -3.12 -17.09 12.93
CA ARG A 431 -2.24 -16.88 11.77
C ARG A 431 -2.64 -15.66 10.92
N ILE A 432 -3.94 -15.42 10.76
CA ILE A 432 -4.46 -14.22 10.06
C ILE A 432 -4.18 -12.96 10.89
N HIS A 433 -4.35 -13.01 12.22
CA HIS A 433 -3.96 -11.91 13.11
C HIS A 433 -2.45 -11.64 13.07
N ASP A 434 -1.60 -12.67 13.05
CA ASP A 434 -0.16 -12.53 12.95
C ASP A 434 0.26 -11.95 11.60
N MET A 435 -0.39 -12.35 10.51
CA MET A 435 -0.17 -11.75 9.18
C MET A 435 -0.59 -10.27 9.15
N ARG A 436 -1.75 -9.93 9.73
CA ARG A 436 -2.20 -8.54 9.90
C ARG A 436 -1.18 -7.72 10.70
N ILE A 437 -0.69 -8.27 11.81
CA ILE A 437 0.31 -7.62 12.65
C ILE A 437 1.62 -7.42 11.88
N GLN A 438 2.12 -8.43 11.17
CA GLN A 438 3.38 -8.32 10.42
C GLN A 438 3.28 -7.31 9.25
N GLU A 439 2.16 -7.29 8.53
CA GLU A 439 1.96 -6.35 7.42
C GLU A 439 1.72 -4.92 7.91
N MET A 440 0.92 -4.72 8.96
CA MET A 440 0.80 -3.42 9.63
C MET A 440 2.15 -2.93 10.16
N LEU A 441 2.95 -3.82 10.77
CA LEU A 441 4.30 -3.49 11.22
C LEU A 441 5.22 -3.13 10.05
N ARG A 442 5.12 -3.81 8.90
CA ARG A 442 5.90 -3.50 7.69
C ARG A 442 5.51 -2.14 7.10
N LYS A 443 4.22 -1.90 6.85
CA LYS A 443 3.70 -0.62 6.36
C LYS A 443 4.05 0.53 7.31
N ALA A 444 3.91 0.32 8.62
CA ALA A 444 4.31 1.29 9.63
C ALA A 444 5.83 1.56 9.61
N ARG A 445 6.67 0.53 9.47
CA ARG A 445 8.14 0.67 9.35
C ARG A 445 8.55 1.45 8.10
N GLU A 446 7.89 1.21 6.97
CA GLU A 446 8.17 1.91 5.71
C GLU A 446 7.71 3.38 5.75
N LYS A 447 6.48 3.63 6.21
CA LYS A 447 5.93 4.97 6.49
C LYS A 447 6.85 5.75 7.41
N GLU A 448 7.29 5.13 8.48
CA GLU A 448 8.16 5.77 9.44
C GLU A 448 9.57 6.04 8.89
N SER A 449 10.16 5.10 8.15
CA SER A 449 11.45 5.30 7.49
C SER A 449 11.40 6.45 6.48
N PHE A 450 10.32 6.53 5.68
CA PHE A 450 10.11 7.60 4.71
C PHE A 450 9.91 8.96 5.40
N ASN A 451 9.02 9.04 6.40
CA ASN A 451 8.78 10.24 7.20
C ASN A 451 10.04 10.70 7.96
N ARG A 452 10.84 9.74 8.45
CA ARG A 452 12.13 10.00 9.08
C ARG A 452 13.08 10.67 8.11
N ASN A 453 13.21 10.16 6.89
CA ASN A 453 14.09 10.73 5.87
C ASN A 453 13.64 12.13 5.41
N ILE A 454 12.32 12.34 5.24
CA ILE A 454 11.74 13.66 4.94
C ILE A 454 12.04 14.66 6.06
N LYS A 455 11.85 14.25 7.32
CA LYS A 455 12.10 15.10 8.49
C LYS A 455 13.58 15.44 8.64
N VAL A 456 14.47 14.47 8.41
CA VAL A 456 15.92 14.69 8.39
C VAL A 456 16.29 15.71 7.31
N ALA A 457 15.85 15.53 6.07
CA ALA A 457 16.17 16.46 5.00
C ALA A 457 15.55 17.85 5.17
N SER A 458 14.32 17.93 5.68
CA SER A 458 13.64 19.19 6.00
C SER A 458 14.31 19.96 7.13
N ASN A 459 15.09 19.29 7.98
CA ASN A 459 15.88 19.92 9.01
C ASN A 459 17.28 20.35 8.52
N MET A 460 17.80 19.74 7.45
CA MET A 460 19.12 20.05 6.89
C MET A 460 19.07 21.25 5.94
N VAL A 461 18.06 21.32 5.08
CA VAL A 461 17.97 22.30 4.01
C VAL A 461 16.56 22.86 3.91
N ASP A 462 16.45 24.10 3.43
CA ASP A 462 15.19 24.76 3.12
C ASP A 462 15.23 25.30 1.69
N TRP A 463 14.56 24.62 0.77
CA TRP A 463 14.35 25.18 -0.55
C TRP A 463 13.24 26.23 -0.48
N GLN A 464 13.53 27.43 -0.98
CA GLN A 464 12.61 28.55 -1.01
C GLN A 464 12.54 29.19 -2.40
N GLN A 465 11.37 29.72 -2.76
CA GLN A 465 11.17 30.46 -3.99
C GLN A 465 10.65 31.87 -3.71
N GLN A 466 11.17 32.84 -4.45
CA GLN A 466 10.73 34.22 -4.39
C GLN A 466 9.38 34.40 -5.11
N GLN A 467 8.41 35.03 -4.45
CA GLN A 467 7.11 35.38 -5.01
C GLN A 467 7.12 36.75 -5.74
N PRO A 468 6.14 37.02 -6.62
CA PRO A 468 5.88 38.37 -7.15
C PRO A 468 5.52 39.30 -5.98
N GLY A 469 6.48 40.13 -5.54
CA GLY A 469 6.39 40.90 -4.29
C GLY A 469 7.63 40.76 -3.40
N GLY A 470 8.57 39.88 -3.74
CA GLY A 470 9.90 39.80 -3.12
C GLY A 470 9.99 38.90 -1.89
N GLN A 471 8.88 38.42 -1.34
CA GLN A 471 8.86 37.48 -0.22
C GLN A 471 9.24 36.06 -0.66
N TYR A 472 9.88 35.30 0.23
CA TYR A 472 10.30 33.91 -0.03
C TYR A 472 9.37 32.92 0.68
N GLN A 473 8.92 31.90 -0.04
CA GLN A 473 8.08 30.84 0.50
C GLN A 473 8.77 29.47 0.44
N ARG A 474 8.61 28.67 1.49
CA ARG A 474 9.26 27.36 1.68
C ARG A 474 8.58 26.28 0.84
N PHE A 475 9.36 25.35 0.31
CA PHE A 475 8.83 24.17 -0.35
C PHE A 475 8.26 23.17 0.66
N HIS A 476 7.32 22.35 0.18
CA HIS A 476 6.81 21.24 0.97
C HIS A 476 7.95 20.28 1.39
N PRO A 477 7.94 19.73 2.62
CA PRO A 477 8.98 18.85 3.15
C PRO A 477 9.43 17.70 2.22
N ILE A 478 8.49 17.13 1.47
CA ILE A 478 8.77 16.05 0.50
C ILE A 478 9.57 16.56 -0.69
N ASN A 479 9.17 17.70 -1.27
CA ASN A 479 9.88 18.30 -2.41
C ASN A 479 11.27 18.77 -2.00
N ASN A 480 11.40 19.27 -0.77
CA ASN A 480 12.68 19.60 -0.16
C ASN A 480 13.61 18.37 -0.03
N PHE A 481 13.10 17.25 0.49
CA PHE A 481 13.83 15.98 0.52
C PHE A 481 14.25 15.49 -0.87
N HIS A 482 13.37 15.62 -1.87
CA HIS A 482 13.64 15.19 -3.24
C HIS A 482 14.74 16.01 -3.91
N LEU A 483 14.70 17.34 -3.75
CA LEU A 483 15.74 18.24 -4.26
C LEU A 483 17.10 17.95 -3.59
N GLN A 484 17.08 17.70 -2.27
CA GLN A 484 18.30 17.36 -1.53
C GLN A 484 18.91 16.03 -1.97
N GLN A 485 18.10 14.99 -2.17
CA GLN A 485 18.58 13.70 -2.65
C GLN A 485 19.16 13.80 -4.08
N ALA A 486 18.56 14.62 -4.94
CA ALA A 486 19.07 14.85 -6.30
C ALA A 486 20.44 15.56 -6.27
N LEU A 487 20.61 16.54 -5.38
CA LEU A 487 21.86 17.26 -5.19
C LEU A 487 22.98 16.36 -4.65
N GLU A 488 22.69 15.54 -3.62
CA GLU A 488 23.65 14.56 -3.06
C GLU A 488 24.13 13.55 -4.09
N ARG A 489 23.26 13.20 -5.04
CA ARG A 489 23.56 12.27 -6.15
C ARG A 489 24.14 12.95 -7.38
N LYS A 490 24.48 14.24 -7.30
CA LYS A 490 25.01 15.07 -8.39
C LYS A 490 24.16 15.00 -9.66
N GLN A 491 22.84 14.93 -9.50
CA GLN A 491 21.93 14.89 -10.64
C GLN A 491 21.84 16.28 -11.25
N PRO A 492 22.08 16.44 -12.58
CA PRO A 492 22.12 17.76 -13.21
C PRO A 492 20.73 18.42 -13.28
N ARG A 493 19.67 17.61 -13.23
CA ARG A 493 18.28 18.04 -13.31
C ARG A 493 17.38 17.20 -12.40
N VAL A 494 16.39 17.84 -11.79
CA VAL A 494 15.35 17.18 -10.99
C VAL A 494 14.02 17.88 -11.19
N GLU A 495 12.93 17.10 -11.13
CA GLU A 495 11.57 17.63 -11.18
C GLU A 495 10.96 17.57 -9.79
N ALA A 496 10.49 18.70 -9.29
CA ALA A 496 9.81 18.78 -7.98
C ALA A 496 8.54 19.63 -8.10
N SER A 497 7.51 19.26 -7.33
CA SER A 497 6.23 19.97 -7.39
C SER A 497 6.32 21.21 -6.51
N VAL A 498 5.94 22.36 -7.05
CA VAL A 498 5.90 23.60 -6.30
C VAL A 498 4.52 24.20 -6.52
N TRP A 499 3.75 24.32 -5.44
CA TRP A 499 2.36 24.80 -5.46
C TRP A 499 1.44 24.04 -6.43
N GLY A 500 1.66 22.72 -6.58
CA GLY A 500 0.87 21.87 -7.48
C GLY A 500 1.37 21.82 -8.92
N GLU A 501 2.35 22.66 -9.30
CA GLU A 501 2.95 22.66 -10.64
C GLU A 501 4.28 21.92 -10.68
N MET A 502 4.51 21.14 -11.73
CA MET A 502 5.74 20.38 -11.93
C MET A 502 6.81 21.29 -12.54
N CYS A 503 7.86 21.58 -11.78
CA CYS A 503 8.95 22.46 -12.22
C CYS A 503 10.22 21.64 -12.46
N LYS A 504 10.91 21.90 -13.58
CA LYS A 504 12.26 21.40 -13.84
C LYS A 504 13.29 22.32 -13.18
N PHE A 505 14.07 21.76 -12.28
CA PHE A 505 15.19 22.41 -11.63
C PHE A 505 16.47 21.92 -12.30
N THR A 506 17.23 22.84 -12.88
CA THR A 506 18.65 22.55 -13.19
C THR A 506 19.43 22.87 -11.92
N LEU A 507 20.31 21.96 -11.50
CA LEU A 507 21.08 22.05 -10.26
C LEU A 507 22.58 22.21 -10.61
N PRO A 508 23.05 23.41 -11.05
CA PRO A 508 24.48 23.59 -11.29
C PRO A 508 25.26 23.76 -9.98
N ASP A 509 24.60 24.24 -8.91
CA ASP A 509 25.10 24.43 -7.55
C ASP A 509 23.91 24.82 -6.61
N ARG A 510 24.14 25.42 -5.43
CA ARG A 510 23.17 25.93 -4.42
C ARG A 510 22.08 26.93 -4.90
N ALA A 511 21.87 27.08 -6.21
CA ALA A 511 20.82 27.89 -6.82
C ALA A 511 20.17 27.14 -7.99
N ALA A 512 18.84 27.22 -8.11
CA ALA A 512 18.11 26.55 -9.19
C ALA A 512 17.27 27.54 -9.99
N ASN A 513 17.43 27.53 -11.31
CA ASN A 513 16.63 28.33 -12.23
C ASN A 513 15.40 27.53 -12.66
N LYS A 514 14.19 28.02 -12.32
CA LYS A 514 12.92 27.49 -12.83
C LYS A 514 12.79 27.86 -14.31
N THR A 515 12.60 26.88 -15.18
CA THR A 515 12.17 27.12 -16.57
C THR A 515 10.71 26.69 -16.72
N SER A 516 9.81 27.64 -16.96
CA SER A 516 8.42 27.37 -17.31
C SER A 516 8.06 28.18 -18.55
N GLY A 517 7.64 27.50 -19.63
CA GLY A 517 6.92 28.09 -20.76
C GLY A 517 7.40 29.45 -21.32
N GLY A 518 8.73 29.67 -21.45
CA GLY A 518 9.26 30.84 -22.15
C GLY A 518 9.10 32.21 -21.45
N LYS A 519 8.77 32.28 -20.15
CA LYS A 519 8.78 33.54 -19.38
C LYS A 519 9.82 33.51 -18.26
N LYS A 520 10.35 34.71 -17.89
CA LYS A 520 11.53 34.96 -17.04
C LYS A 520 11.64 34.05 -15.82
N ALA A 521 12.87 33.61 -15.53
CA ALA A 521 13.22 32.68 -14.46
C ALA A 521 12.93 33.25 -13.05
N ASP A 522 12.07 32.57 -12.29
CA ASP A 522 11.93 32.80 -10.86
C ASP A 522 13.16 32.28 -10.11
N LYS A 523 13.76 33.11 -9.26
CA LYS A 523 14.92 32.74 -8.44
C LYS A 523 14.48 31.83 -7.30
N SER A 524 14.91 30.57 -7.35
CA SER A 524 14.82 29.64 -6.22
C SER A 524 16.17 29.56 -5.52
N ARG A 525 16.16 29.68 -4.19
CA ARG A 525 17.37 29.59 -3.37
C ARG A 525 17.30 28.37 -2.47
N GLN A 526 18.44 27.69 -2.34
CA GLN A 526 18.65 26.75 -1.27
C GLN A 526 19.13 27.54 -0.06
N ILE A 527 18.34 27.59 1.00
CA ILE A 527 18.87 27.97 2.31
C ILE A 527 19.35 26.69 2.97
N ASP A 528 20.65 26.56 3.07
CA ASP A 528 21.23 25.59 3.98
C ASP A 528 20.89 26.04 5.40
N LYS A 529 19.95 25.33 6.07
CA LYS A 529 19.57 25.65 7.45
C LYS A 529 20.78 25.51 8.39
N LEU A 530 21.80 24.75 7.97
CA LEU A 530 23.07 24.58 8.65
C LEU A 530 24.10 25.69 8.32
N ALA A 531 23.89 26.54 7.30
CA ALA A 531 24.79 27.66 6.98
C ALA A 531 24.29 29.02 7.48
N ALA A 532 22.99 29.14 7.76
CA ALA A 532 22.42 30.32 8.42
C ALA A 532 22.66 30.33 9.94
N GLN A 533 23.14 29.22 10.49
CA GLN A 533 23.81 29.15 11.78
C GLN A 533 25.31 28.94 11.52
N PRO A 534 26.21 29.44 12.38
CA PRO A 534 27.64 29.30 12.14
C PRO A 534 27.96 27.83 11.90
N ILE A 535 28.67 27.55 10.80
CA ILE A 535 29.28 26.24 10.54
C ILE A 535 30.17 25.94 11.74
N GLU A 536 29.69 25.14 12.69
CA GLU A 536 30.55 24.48 13.67
C GLU A 536 30.65 22.99 13.35
N VAL A 537 31.51 22.74 12.36
CA VAL A 537 32.63 21.79 12.38
C VAL A 537 32.27 20.37 12.86
N LEU A 538 32.28 19.41 11.92
CA LEU A 538 32.47 17.99 12.26
C LEU A 538 33.56 17.89 13.33
N PRO A 539 33.44 17.03 14.35
CA PRO A 539 34.31 17.14 15.52
C PRO A 539 35.78 17.20 15.11
N GLN A 540 36.51 18.21 15.61
CA GLN A 540 37.88 18.50 15.16
C GLN A 540 38.85 17.33 15.33
N HIS A 541 38.55 16.41 16.25
CA HIS A 541 39.33 15.21 16.50
C HIS A 541 39.09 14.09 15.49
N TRP A 542 38.17 14.24 14.54
CA TRP A 542 37.90 13.24 13.50
C TRP A 542 39.03 13.21 12.46
N ASP A 543 39.35 12.00 12.00
CA ASP A 543 40.25 11.78 10.88
C ASP A 543 39.61 12.26 9.57
N ALA A 544 40.45 12.63 8.60
CA ALA A 544 40.00 12.96 7.26
C ALA A 544 39.25 11.78 6.62
N MET A 545 38.02 12.02 6.16
CA MET A 545 37.19 10.99 5.53
C MET A 545 37.34 11.00 3.99
N PRO A 546 37.47 9.83 3.34
CA PRO A 546 37.43 9.72 1.89
C PRO A 546 36.09 10.16 1.29
N ALA A 547 36.12 10.79 0.11
CA ALA A 547 34.95 11.42 -0.51
C ALA A 547 33.79 10.47 -0.90
N ASN A 548 34.04 9.16 -0.96
CA ASN A 548 33.06 8.13 -1.34
C ASN A 548 32.61 7.26 -0.16
N MET A 549 32.94 7.62 1.09
CA MET A 549 32.63 6.82 2.26
C MET A 549 31.60 7.52 3.15
N SER A 550 30.48 6.84 3.44
CA SER A 550 29.41 7.38 4.30
C SER A 550 29.69 7.19 5.80
N CYS A 551 30.54 6.24 6.15
CA CYS A 551 30.93 5.92 7.52
C CYS A 551 32.35 5.38 7.54
N LEU A 552 33.19 5.87 8.45
CA LEU A 552 34.56 5.37 8.66
C LEU A 552 34.70 4.88 10.11
N SER A 553 35.31 3.70 10.30
CA SER A 553 35.69 3.17 11.62
C SER A 553 37.19 3.39 11.80
N CYS A 554 37.58 4.25 12.73
CA CYS A 554 38.97 4.63 12.96
C CYS A 554 39.50 3.96 14.22
N LEU A 555 40.54 3.13 14.08
CA LEU A 555 41.20 2.51 15.23
C LEU A 555 41.87 3.60 16.09
N ILE A 556 41.51 3.66 17.37
CA ILE A 556 42.09 4.62 18.30
C ILE A 556 43.35 4.04 18.92
N GLN A 557 44.42 4.83 18.86
CA GLN A 557 45.73 4.42 19.36
C GLN A 557 45.69 4.13 20.87
N PRO A 558 46.08 2.93 21.31
CA PRO A 558 46.18 2.59 22.72
C PRO A 558 47.06 3.59 23.49
N GLY A 559 46.60 4.02 24.66
CA GLY A 559 47.32 4.97 25.51
C GLY A 559 47.12 6.44 25.16
N SER A 560 46.49 6.78 24.03
CA SER A 560 46.07 8.15 23.71
C SER A 560 45.06 8.70 24.74
N THR A 561 44.93 10.03 24.81
CA THR A 561 43.97 10.71 25.69
C THR A 561 42.53 10.25 25.43
N GLU A 562 42.14 10.12 24.16
CA GLU A 562 40.84 9.63 23.73
C GLU A 562 40.62 8.16 24.13
N HIS A 563 41.59 7.28 23.85
CA HIS A 563 41.53 5.87 24.26
C HIS A 563 41.35 5.73 25.77
N ASN A 564 42.16 6.43 26.57
CA ASN A 564 42.11 6.35 28.03
C ASN A 564 40.80 6.90 28.59
N ALA A 565 40.21 7.92 27.96
CA ALA A 565 38.90 8.45 28.35
C ALA A 565 37.78 7.42 28.13
N VAL A 566 37.74 6.75 26.98
CA VAL A 566 36.75 5.69 26.70
C VAL A 566 36.99 4.48 27.60
N LEU A 567 38.25 4.07 27.77
CA LEU A 567 38.63 2.96 28.62
C LEU A 567 38.26 3.19 30.10
N LYS A 568 38.43 4.42 30.60
CA LYS A 568 38.03 4.80 31.97
C LYS A 568 36.53 4.61 32.18
N LEU A 569 35.69 5.05 31.22
CA LEU A 569 34.24 4.88 31.30
C LEU A 569 33.85 3.39 31.28
N PHE A 570 34.47 2.60 30.42
CA PHE A 570 34.23 1.15 30.35
C PHE A 570 34.63 0.44 31.65
N ARG A 571 35.85 0.69 32.14
CA ARG A 571 36.40 0.06 33.35
C ARG A 571 35.75 0.50 34.65
N ALA A 572 34.99 1.59 34.65
CA ALA A 572 34.23 2.03 35.82
C ALA A 572 33.27 0.94 36.34
N THR A 573 32.81 0.04 35.46
CA THR A 573 31.91 -1.06 35.85
C THR A 573 32.26 -2.40 35.22
N CYS A 574 33.05 -2.44 34.14
CA CYS A 574 33.36 -3.66 33.41
C CYS A 574 34.86 -4.07 33.54
N PRO A 575 35.19 -5.21 34.18
CA PRO A 575 36.57 -5.65 34.37
C PRO A 575 37.19 -6.32 33.14
N ASN A 576 36.38 -6.58 32.10
CA ASN A 576 36.78 -7.34 30.92
C ASN A 576 37.95 -6.71 30.15
N LYS A 577 38.75 -7.57 29.50
CA LYS A 577 39.93 -7.13 28.73
C LYS A 577 39.49 -6.52 27.40
N VAL A 578 39.75 -5.23 27.21
CA VAL A 578 39.56 -4.53 25.93
C VAL A 578 40.63 -4.96 24.93
N ILE A 579 40.19 -5.31 23.72
CA ILE A 579 41.04 -5.69 22.57
C ILE A 579 41.34 -4.45 21.74
N LYS A 580 40.31 -3.68 21.37
CA LYS A 580 40.44 -2.44 20.60
C LYS A 580 39.26 -1.51 20.82
N ILE A 581 39.49 -0.23 20.55
CA ILE A 581 38.49 0.83 20.55
C ILE A 581 38.54 1.50 19.18
N GLU A 582 37.40 1.59 18.51
CA GLU A 582 37.27 2.26 17.22
C GLU A 582 36.32 3.45 17.35
N ARG A 583 36.71 4.62 16.87
CA ARG A 583 35.80 5.77 16.72
C ARG A 583 35.02 5.61 15.44
N ILE A 584 33.70 5.75 15.53
CA ILE A 584 32.84 5.74 14.35
C ILE A 584 32.65 7.18 13.88
N GLN A 585 32.93 7.43 12.61
CA GLN A 585 32.78 8.72 11.95
C GLN A 585 31.71 8.59 10.88
N ASN A 586 30.49 8.97 11.23
CA ASN A 586 29.37 9.02 10.30
C ASN A 586 28.79 10.45 10.29
N PRO A 587 29.17 11.29 9.30
CA PRO A 587 28.74 12.69 9.24
C PRO A 587 27.22 12.88 9.25
N THR A 588 26.48 11.97 8.60
CA THR A 588 25.03 12.04 8.49
C THR A 588 24.34 11.77 9.83
N LEU A 589 24.76 10.72 10.54
CA LEU A 589 24.23 10.41 11.86
C LEU A 589 24.63 11.50 12.88
N TRP A 590 25.87 12.01 12.81
CA TRP A 590 26.34 13.08 13.68
C TRP A 590 25.51 14.34 13.53
N ARG A 591 25.32 14.83 12.29
CA ARG A 591 24.49 16.01 12.03
C ARG A 591 23.04 15.81 12.48
N SER A 592 22.49 14.62 12.25
CA SER A 592 21.13 14.28 12.70
C SER A 592 20.99 14.39 14.22
N LEU A 593 21.99 13.92 14.98
CA LEU A 593 22.04 14.05 16.43
C LEU A 593 22.11 15.52 16.84
N GLN A 594 23.03 16.31 16.27
CA GLN A 594 23.24 17.71 16.65
C GLN A 594 22.00 18.58 16.40
N ILE A 595 21.33 18.39 15.26
CA ILE A 595 20.05 19.06 14.95
C ILE A 595 19.01 18.72 16.02
N LYS A 596 18.88 17.43 16.35
CA LYS A 596 17.89 16.98 17.34
C LYS A 596 18.22 17.46 18.75
N LYS A 597 19.51 17.58 19.06
CA LYS A 597 20.01 18.15 20.31
C LYS A 597 19.58 19.61 20.42
N HIS A 598 19.86 20.42 19.40
CA HIS A 598 19.48 21.83 19.39
C HIS A 598 17.95 22.03 19.54
N ASP A 599 17.15 21.27 18.80
CA ASP A 599 15.68 21.26 18.95
C ASP A 599 15.25 20.91 20.38
N MET A 600 15.88 19.90 20.98
CA MET A 600 15.57 19.46 22.34
C MET A 600 16.00 20.49 23.39
N GLU A 601 17.11 21.19 23.18
CA GLU A 601 17.58 22.28 24.05
C GLU A 601 16.61 23.46 24.05
N LEU A 602 16.09 23.84 22.88
CA LEU A 602 15.07 24.87 22.74
C LEU A 602 13.76 24.46 23.43
N ARG A 603 13.30 23.22 23.22
CA ARG A 603 12.03 22.74 23.80
C ARG A 603 12.08 22.54 25.30
N ASN A 604 13.18 21.99 25.82
CA ASN A 604 13.32 21.72 27.25
C ASN A 604 13.80 22.95 28.05
N GLY A 605 14.28 23.99 27.38
CA GLY A 605 14.79 25.20 28.03
C GLY A 605 16.12 25.01 28.76
N HIS A 606 16.86 23.93 28.46
CA HIS A 606 18.16 23.65 29.08
C HIS A 606 19.09 22.82 28.18
N GLN A 607 20.40 22.85 28.46
CA GLN A 607 21.43 22.16 27.67
C GLN A 607 21.75 20.73 28.13
N LYS A 608 21.21 20.29 29.27
CA LYS A 608 21.51 18.98 29.89
C LYS A 608 20.71 17.82 29.27
N ASN A 609 20.73 17.69 27.94
CA ASN A 609 19.91 16.72 27.22
C ASN A 609 20.66 15.43 26.80
N GLU A 610 21.99 15.43 26.84
CA GLU A 610 22.83 14.37 26.29
C GLU A 610 23.54 13.59 27.40
N LYS A 611 23.61 12.26 27.27
CA LYS A 611 24.40 11.36 28.11
C LYS A 611 25.28 10.43 27.27
N ARG A 612 26.41 10.01 27.84
CA ARG A 612 27.23 8.93 27.27
C ARG A 612 26.81 7.60 27.90
N LEU A 613 26.31 6.68 27.09
CA LEU A 613 25.71 5.42 27.56
C LEU A 613 26.19 4.22 26.73
N PHE A 614 26.05 3.02 27.27
CA PHE A 614 26.54 1.79 26.66
C PHE A 614 25.45 0.96 25.99
N HIS A 615 25.75 0.37 24.84
CA HIS A 615 24.85 -0.54 24.12
C HIS A 615 25.59 -1.80 23.66
N GLY A 616 25.31 -2.95 24.29
CA GLY A 616 25.87 -4.24 23.90
C GLY A 616 25.18 -4.80 22.66
N THR A 617 25.95 -5.35 21.72
CA THR A 617 25.40 -5.95 20.49
C THR A 617 26.22 -7.14 19.98
N CYS A 618 25.71 -7.86 18.99
CA CYS A 618 26.42 -8.96 18.33
C CYS A 618 27.12 -8.51 17.03
N HIS A 619 28.18 -9.23 16.64
CA HIS A 619 29.04 -8.89 15.49
C HIS A 619 28.28 -8.66 14.17
N THR A 620 27.21 -9.44 13.94
CA THR A 620 26.38 -9.34 12.72
C THR A 620 25.64 -8.02 12.53
N THR A 621 25.53 -7.18 13.59
CA THR A 621 24.77 -5.92 13.54
C THR A 621 25.64 -4.67 13.41
N ILE A 622 26.96 -4.80 13.56
CA ILE A 622 27.91 -3.68 13.62
C ILE A 622 27.84 -2.85 12.34
N ASN A 623 27.89 -3.50 11.17
CA ASN A 623 27.85 -2.80 9.88
C ASN A 623 26.56 -2.00 9.71
N HIS A 624 25.42 -2.53 10.16
CA HIS A 624 24.16 -1.82 10.11
C HIS A 624 24.17 -0.61 11.05
N ILE A 625 24.59 -0.78 12.30
CA ILE A 625 24.60 0.32 13.30
C ILE A 625 25.55 1.43 12.88
N ASN A 626 26.73 1.09 12.36
CA ASN A 626 27.70 2.07 11.87
C ASN A 626 27.14 2.93 10.71
N ASN A 627 26.47 2.30 9.74
CA ASN A 627 25.98 3.00 8.55
C ASN A 627 24.63 3.69 8.74
N HIS A 628 23.74 3.11 9.55
CA HIS A 628 22.33 3.50 9.63
C HIS A 628 21.86 3.88 11.04
N GLY A 629 22.73 3.77 12.05
CA GLY A 629 22.40 4.05 13.43
C GLY A 629 21.54 2.96 14.09
N PHE A 630 20.98 3.30 15.23
CA PHE A 630 20.09 2.40 15.96
C PHE A 630 18.72 2.35 15.32
N ASN A 631 18.09 1.18 15.32
CA ASN A 631 16.76 0.99 14.76
C ASN A 631 15.90 0.21 15.75
N ARG A 632 14.89 0.87 16.30
CA ARG A 632 14.02 0.26 17.31
C ARG A 632 13.15 -0.88 16.80
N SER A 633 13.04 -1.10 15.48
CA SER A 633 12.38 -2.31 14.95
C SER A 633 13.15 -3.60 15.26
N PHE A 634 14.39 -3.50 15.74
CA PHE A 634 15.13 -4.61 16.37
C PHE A 634 14.95 -4.69 17.90
N ALA A 635 14.18 -3.77 18.50
CA ALA A 635 13.82 -3.85 19.92
C ALA A 635 12.99 -5.11 20.19
N GLY A 636 13.20 -5.73 21.35
CA GLY A 636 12.50 -6.94 21.75
C GLY A 636 13.25 -8.25 21.53
N LYS A 637 14.42 -8.26 20.89
CA LYS A 637 15.29 -9.46 20.88
C LYS A 637 15.82 -9.83 22.27
N ASN A 638 15.99 -8.85 23.17
CA ASN A 638 16.63 -9.07 24.48
C ASN A 638 15.99 -8.32 25.68
N ALA A 639 15.16 -7.27 25.49
CA ALA A 639 14.48 -6.55 26.58
C ALA A 639 13.34 -5.63 26.06
N THR A 640 12.19 -5.63 26.75
CA THR A 640 11.03 -4.74 26.50
C THR A 640 10.40 -4.17 27.78
N ALA A 641 11.04 -4.37 28.94
CA ALA A 641 10.46 -4.12 30.26
C ALA A 641 10.01 -2.67 30.49
N PHE A 642 10.65 -1.70 29.84
CA PHE A 642 10.38 -0.26 30.00
C PHE A 642 9.89 0.41 28.72
N GLY A 643 9.50 -0.38 27.70
CA GLY A 643 8.97 0.08 26.43
C GLY A 643 9.64 -0.57 25.20
N TYR A 644 9.02 -0.41 24.04
CA TYR A 644 9.48 -0.87 22.73
C TYR A 644 10.39 0.16 22.05
N GLY A 645 11.54 0.42 22.68
CA GLY A 645 12.56 1.34 22.20
C GLY A 645 13.96 0.73 22.21
N THR A 646 14.97 1.55 21.92
CA THR A 646 16.37 1.13 21.99
C THR A 646 16.93 1.41 23.39
N TYR A 647 17.51 0.38 24.01
CA TYR A 647 18.00 0.41 25.39
C TYR A 647 19.48 0.78 25.46
N PHE A 648 19.83 1.64 26.42
CA PHE A 648 21.19 2.08 26.69
C PHE A 648 21.45 2.02 28.20
N ALA A 649 22.50 1.31 28.60
CA ALA A 649 22.88 1.16 30.00
C ALA A 649 23.81 2.29 30.46
N VAL A 650 23.67 2.71 31.72
CA VAL A 650 24.62 3.63 32.37
C VAL A 650 25.93 2.90 32.68
N GLY A 651 25.85 1.66 33.16
CA GLY A 651 27.01 0.80 33.42
C GLY A 651 27.36 -0.09 32.23
N ALA A 652 28.64 -0.13 31.85
CA ALA A 652 29.17 -1.02 30.82
C ALA A 652 28.95 -2.50 31.18
N SER A 653 29.04 -2.89 32.46
CA SER A 653 28.83 -4.27 32.90
C SER A 653 27.48 -4.86 32.49
N TYR A 654 26.42 -4.03 32.46
CA TYR A 654 25.10 -4.46 32.03
C TYR A 654 25.13 -4.84 30.54
N SER A 655 25.65 -3.94 29.70
CA SER A 655 25.82 -4.17 28.26
C SER A 655 26.83 -5.28 27.95
N ALA A 656 27.76 -5.58 28.87
CA ALA A 656 28.74 -6.66 28.74
C ALA A 656 28.15 -8.06 28.97
N ARG A 657 26.91 -8.18 29.45
CA ARG A 657 26.26 -9.49 29.59
C ARG A 657 26.10 -10.15 28.23
N SER A 658 26.35 -11.46 28.16
CA SER A 658 26.32 -12.22 26.91
C SER A 658 24.94 -12.24 26.25
N THR A 659 23.87 -11.92 26.97
CA THR A 659 22.53 -11.69 26.40
C THR A 659 22.53 -10.53 25.38
N TYR A 660 23.28 -9.46 25.65
CA TYR A 660 23.30 -8.24 24.84
C TYR A 660 24.51 -8.20 23.91
N SER A 661 25.71 -8.41 24.46
CA SER A 661 26.96 -8.51 23.69
C SER A 661 27.33 -9.97 23.49
N ARG A 662 26.63 -10.67 22.60
CA ARG A 662 26.89 -12.10 22.35
C ARG A 662 28.32 -12.30 21.83
N PRO A 663 29.13 -13.19 22.44
CA PRO A 663 30.46 -13.48 21.94
C PRO A 663 30.38 -14.07 20.53
N ASP A 664 31.33 -13.72 19.68
CA ASP A 664 31.53 -14.36 18.38
C ASP A 664 32.23 -15.73 18.52
N LEU A 665 32.58 -16.33 17.38
CA LEU A 665 33.26 -17.62 17.34
C LEU A 665 34.66 -17.58 17.98
N GLN A 666 35.26 -16.40 18.11
CA GLN A 666 36.56 -16.16 18.74
C GLN A 666 36.42 -15.72 20.20
N GLY A 667 35.20 -15.72 20.75
CA GLY A 667 34.91 -15.27 22.11
C GLY A 667 34.92 -13.75 22.28
N GLN A 668 34.98 -12.96 21.20
CA GLN A 668 34.99 -11.51 21.27
C GLN A 668 33.58 -10.95 21.35
N LYS A 669 33.42 -9.89 22.14
CA LYS A 669 32.18 -9.21 22.45
C LYS A 669 32.27 -7.76 22.01
N TYR A 670 31.12 -7.20 21.66
CA TYR A 670 31.02 -5.89 21.04
C TYR A 670 30.03 -5.00 21.80
N MET A 671 30.44 -3.77 22.05
CA MET A 671 29.63 -2.78 22.72
C MET A 671 29.93 -1.39 22.21
N TYR A 672 28.88 -0.59 22.00
CA TYR A 672 29.04 0.82 21.71
C TYR A 672 29.06 1.67 22.98
N LEU A 673 29.90 2.70 22.99
CA LEU A 673 29.72 3.89 23.81
C LEU A 673 29.07 4.96 22.93
N CYS A 674 27.88 5.40 23.30
CA CYS A 674 27.00 6.22 22.47
C CYS A 674 26.79 7.60 23.10
N ARG A 675 26.56 8.62 22.27
CA ARG A 675 25.91 9.86 22.70
C ARG A 675 24.40 9.70 22.55
N VAL A 676 23.65 9.87 23.62
CA VAL A 676 22.21 9.64 23.66
C VAL A 676 21.49 10.87 24.20
N LEU A 677 20.52 11.37 23.44
CA LEU A 677 19.66 12.49 23.82
C LEU A 677 18.53 12.00 24.71
N THR A 678 18.81 11.87 26.01
CA THR A 678 17.83 11.44 27.01
C THR A 678 16.82 12.53 27.33
N GLY A 679 17.21 13.81 27.21
CA GLY A 679 16.36 14.96 27.50
C GLY A 679 15.69 14.89 28.87
N ASP A 680 14.45 15.37 28.93
CA ASP A 680 13.55 15.11 30.05
C ASP A 680 13.07 13.66 29.99
N PHE A 681 13.17 12.94 31.10
CA PHE A 681 12.81 11.53 31.17
C PHE A 681 11.93 11.20 32.37
N THR A 682 11.23 10.07 32.29
CA THR A 682 10.38 9.57 33.36
C THR A 682 10.41 8.03 33.43
N ALA A 683 9.67 7.43 34.36
CA ALA A 683 9.62 5.98 34.51
C ALA A 683 9.00 5.31 33.28
N GLY A 684 9.67 4.28 32.76
CA GLY A 684 9.18 3.47 31.65
C GLY A 684 8.31 2.32 32.13
N ARG A 685 7.50 1.76 31.24
CA ARG A 685 6.73 0.53 31.48
C ARG A 685 6.61 -0.30 30.22
N HIS A 686 6.37 -1.59 30.40
CA HIS A 686 6.15 -2.51 29.30
C HIS A 686 5.01 -2.04 28.38
N GLY A 687 5.14 -2.26 27.08
CA GLY A 687 4.11 -1.91 26.09
C GLY A 687 4.13 -0.46 25.57
N MET A 688 4.97 0.43 26.13
CA MET A 688 5.11 1.80 25.60
C MET A 688 5.71 1.78 24.19
N THR A 689 5.08 2.45 23.23
CA THR A 689 5.62 2.69 21.87
C THR A 689 6.14 4.12 21.69
N VAL A 690 5.75 5.02 22.59
CA VAL A 690 6.21 6.41 22.72
C VAL A 690 6.34 6.76 24.21
N PRO A 691 7.16 7.77 24.59
CA PRO A 691 7.18 8.28 25.96
C PRO A 691 5.81 8.82 26.39
N PRO A 692 5.50 8.82 27.69
CA PRO A 692 4.27 9.42 28.20
C PRO A 692 4.28 10.96 28.05
N ALA A 693 3.09 11.56 28.11
CA ALA A 693 2.93 13.01 28.18
C ALA A 693 3.50 13.56 29.51
N LYS A 694 4.05 14.79 29.47
CA LYS A 694 4.58 15.49 30.65
C LYS A 694 3.50 15.87 31.66
N SER A 695 2.27 16.07 31.18
CA SER A 695 1.11 16.36 32.02
C SER A 695 -0.17 15.84 31.36
N THR A 696 -1.29 15.82 32.09
CA THR A 696 -2.61 15.45 31.56
C THR A 696 -3.24 16.53 30.68
N THR A 697 -2.70 17.75 30.70
CA THR A 697 -3.23 18.92 29.99
C THR A 697 -2.43 19.29 28.75
N THR A 698 -1.25 18.72 28.55
CA THR A 698 -0.38 18.99 27.41
C THR A 698 -0.19 17.76 26.53
N VAL A 699 -0.04 17.99 25.23
CA VAL A 699 0.34 16.95 24.25
C VAL A 699 1.85 16.74 24.18
N GLU A 700 2.63 17.47 24.99
CA GLU A 700 4.09 17.39 25.01
C GLU A 700 4.54 16.10 25.72
N LEU A 701 5.37 15.31 25.05
CA LEU A 701 5.90 14.06 25.56
C LEU A 701 7.26 14.26 26.25
N TYR A 702 7.56 13.38 27.20
CA TYR A 702 8.95 13.18 27.64
C TYR A 702 9.83 12.75 26.45
N ASN A 703 11.15 12.93 26.56
CA ASN A 703 12.07 12.61 25.47
C ASN A 703 12.60 11.17 25.54
N SER A 704 12.68 10.60 26.73
CA SER A 704 13.03 9.19 26.95
C SER A 704 12.38 8.65 28.23
N VAL A 705 12.52 7.35 28.47
CA VAL A 705 12.12 6.73 29.74
C VAL A 705 13.28 5.96 30.37
N THR A 706 13.17 5.67 31.66
CA THR A 706 14.20 4.98 32.46
C THR A 706 13.57 3.95 33.39
N ASP A 707 14.40 3.07 33.95
CA ASP A 707 14.03 2.11 34.98
C ASP A 707 13.69 2.78 36.32
N ASN A 708 14.47 3.79 36.73
CA ASN A 708 14.26 4.54 37.96
C ASN A 708 14.64 6.02 37.78
N PRO A 709 13.67 6.96 37.74
CA PRO A 709 13.96 8.39 37.55
C PRO A 709 14.89 9.01 38.59
N SER A 710 14.88 8.51 39.83
CA SER A 710 15.72 9.02 40.92
C SER A 710 17.17 8.53 40.85
N GLY A 711 17.41 7.42 40.15
CA GLY A 711 18.73 6.82 39.98
C GLY A 711 18.78 5.91 38.75
N PRO A 712 18.80 6.48 37.53
CA PRO A 712 18.73 5.71 36.29
C PRO A 712 19.88 4.72 36.16
N SER A 713 19.59 3.45 35.91
CA SER A 713 20.60 2.47 35.48
C SER A 713 20.57 2.24 33.97
N MET A 714 19.48 2.63 33.31
CA MET A 714 19.32 2.60 31.86
C MET A 714 18.35 3.65 31.34
N PHE A 715 18.42 3.90 30.03
CA PHE A 715 17.52 4.76 29.30
C PHE A 715 16.98 4.03 28.06
N VAL A 716 15.73 4.32 27.72
CA VAL A 716 15.06 3.84 26.52
C VAL A 716 14.61 5.02 25.67
N ILE A 717 15.10 5.08 24.44
CA ILE A 717 14.70 6.08 23.45
C ILE A 717 13.77 5.46 22.40
N PHE A 718 12.83 6.27 21.91
CA PHE A 718 11.79 5.82 20.97
C PHE A 718 11.96 6.40 19.57
N HIS A 719 12.99 7.23 19.36
CA HIS A 719 13.35 7.73 18.04
C HIS A 719 14.81 7.42 17.71
N ASP A 720 15.01 6.76 16.57
CA ASP A 720 16.29 6.23 16.09
C ASP A 720 17.42 7.28 16.01
N ASN A 721 17.10 8.54 15.69
CA ASN A 721 18.06 9.64 15.60
C ASN A 721 18.34 10.35 16.95
N GLN A 722 17.92 9.79 18.10
CA GLN A 722 18.31 10.27 19.44
C GLN A 722 19.64 9.70 19.92
N ALA A 723 20.29 8.81 19.17
CA ALA A 723 21.57 8.24 19.58
C ALA A 723 22.57 8.18 18.43
N TYR A 724 23.83 8.43 18.75
CA TYR A 724 24.99 8.31 17.86
C TYR A 724 25.96 7.27 18.42
N PRO A 725 26.30 6.20 17.66
CA PRO A 725 27.31 5.23 18.06
C PRO A 725 28.69 5.88 17.94
N GLU A 726 29.25 6.42 19.03
CA GLU A 726 30.47 7.23 18.97
C GLU A 726 31.73 6.34 18.92
N TYR A 727 31.77 5.31 19.76
CA TYR A 727 32.88 4.36 19.81
C TYR A 727 32.37 2.92 19.82
N LEU A 728 33.04 2.03 19.09
CA LEU A 728 32.88 0.58 19.18
C LEU A 728 34.04 -0.01 20.00
N ILE A 729 33.70 -0.67 21.09
CA ILE A 729 34.65 -1.36 21.99
C ILE A 729 34.56 -2.86 21.71
N THR A 730 35.67 -3.46 21.33
CA THR A 730 35.81 -4.91 21.20
C THR A 730 36.57 -5.44 22.42
N PHE A 731 36.04 -6.44 23.11
CA PHE A 731 36.57 -6.98 24.36
C PHE A 731 36.30 -8.49 24.48
N PHE A 732 36.91 -9.17 25.45
CA PHE A 732 36.60 -10.57 25.80
C PHE A 732 35.54 -10.66 26.89
#